data_AF-A0A925IW75-F1
#
_entry.id   AF-A0A925IW75-F1
#
_cell.length_a   1.000
_cell.length_b   1.000
_cell.length_c   1.000
_cell.angle_alpha   90.00
_cell.angle_beta   90.00
_cell.angle_gamma   90.00
#
_symmetry.space_group_name_H-M   'P 1'
#
loop_
_entity.id
_entity.type
_entity.pdbx_description
1 polymer ?
#
loop_
_entity_poly.entity_id
_entity_poly.type
_entity_poly.pdbx_seq_one_letter_code
_entity_poly.pdbx_strand_id
1 'polypeptide(L)'
;MKRKLILLLLALLALTTGSYASSHREAPLISNDPLADNTDLYAFKSPADPEKIILIANYIPFEHPAGGPNWYSFGENIRYEIHVKNNAATTGDDIVYRFTFKQTNEDGTTFFNIRLKKQNLKTTYTCERSIDGGKTFTAIKTDGVVTPSNIGPRSIENATVGLGAANYEALVQGAITTTTTGERIFCGPTDDPFFVDLGGAFDVGAFRPAAQARDGLAKFNCHAIAIEVPVATLQKEKKTVAQAANILDPDFVIGVWASASRPAITTLSTTGGTSTVSGDWIQISRLGMPLTNEVVIPVGMKDKWNATAPYNNADLQFAAYFTNPELALYMDDSQFGGAVPSLKALRIQSKSLGAFDFRNGKPGLFSLKGTAAVAGTALDEAAFGAVLLPDNKSPRAVDLLPIFYTGVPNLRPYQLATGKAGNPLAAGKPFIHNFLPTLGDMLRLNMAVPATPRNDPKFSSLGIVQAAALGLTDPAYNTSAALQFIPNMDGFPNGRRLEDDVTTIELQAVAGVALAAIGLWYDDFTTGSPVTPNLVSVLSFNAGVTKNDTTFKAAFPFVQNPWRGFIGNSYSGPDVVTSVEPGLGLAGPEVLLSAAPNPFQNSIGFRYKLAQRGTVLIRIADLTGRTIDEIRQGVKEAGTHTVQWNPGALPQGLCLATMLVDERKFNTIKLVKN
;
A
#
# COMPACT_ATOMS: atom_id res chain seq x y z
N MET A 1 -38.30 -28.59 -42.97
CA MET A 1 -37.86 -27.29 -42.41
C MET A 1 -38.51 -26.96 -41.05
N LYS A 2 -38.58 -27.89 -40.08
CA LYS A 2 -39.14 -27.62 -38.72
C LYS A 2 -38.36 -28.35 -37.61
N ARG A 3 -37.02 -28.33 -37.65
CA ARG A 3 -36.16 -28.89 -36.58
C ARG A 3 -34.93 -28.04 -36.22
N LYS A 4 -34.74 -26.86 -36.83
CA LYS A 4 -33.59 -25.98 -36.57
C LYS A 4 -33.90 -24.74 -35.73
N LEU A 5 -35.13 -24.57 -35.24
CA LEU A 5 -35.55 -23.33 -34.53
C LEU A 5 -35.73 -23.49 -33.01
N ILE A 6 -35.58 -24.70 -32.45
CA ILE A 6 -35.76 -24.97 -31.00
C ILE A 6 -34.41 -25.09 -30.26
N LEU A 7 -33.30 -25.30 -30.97
CA LEU A 7 -31.96 -25.38 -30.37
C LEU A 7 -31.26 -24.02 -30.19
N LEU A 8 -31.82 -22.93 -30.73
CA LEU A 8 -31.24 -21.59 -30.59
C LEU A 8 -31.83 -20.78 -29.41
N LEU A 9 -32.90 -21.26 -28.76
CA LEU A 9 -33.54 -20.57 -27.63
C LEU A 9 -33.15 -21.13 -26.25
N LEU A 10 -32.43 -22.24 -26.18
CA LEU A 10 -31.93 -22.85 -24.93
C LEU A 10 -30.46 -22.50 -24.62
N ALA A 11 -29.78 -21.76 -25.51
CA ALA A 11 -28.41 -21.27 -25.30
C ALA A 11 -28.35 -19.81 -24.80
N LEU A 12 -29.49 -19.15 -24.59
CA LEU A 12 -29.56 -17.74 -24.15
C LEU A 12 -30.04 -17.54 -22.70
N LEU A 13 -29.98 -18.59 -21.88
CA LEU A 13 -30.26 -18.51 -20.43
C LEU A 13 -29.11 -19.04 -19.57
N ALA A 14 -27.87 -18.88 -20.03
CA ALA A 14 -26.75 -18.76 -19.09
C ALA A 14 -26.89 -17.39 -18.41
N LEU A 15 -27.69 -17.35 -17.34
CA LEU A 15 -27.59 -16.32 -16.32
C LEU A 15 -26.12 -16.22 -15.94
N THR A 16 -25.46 -15.18 -16.43
CA THR A 16 -24.23 -14.66 -15.84
C THR A 16 -24.62 -14.19 -14.45
N THR A 17 -24.57 -15.07 -13.46
CA THR A 17 -24.38 -14.63 -12.08
C THR A 17 -23.03 -13.95 -12.08
N GLY A 18 -23.04 -12.61 -12.08
CA GLY A 18 -21.84 -11.83 -11.81
C GLY A 18 -21.28 -12.34 -10.49
N SER A 19 -20.13 -12.99 -10.55
CA SER A 19 -19.40 -13.36 -9.35
C SER A 19 -18.87 -12.07 -8.76
N TYR A 20 -19.37 -11.69 -7.58
CA TYR A 20 -18.81 -10.60 -6.80
C TYR A 20 -17.52 -11.10 -6.16
N ALA A 21 -16.40 -10.95 -6.84
CA ALA A 21 -15.08 -11.13 -6.23
C ALA A 21 -14.52 -9.73 -5.92
N SER A 22 -14.04 -9.51 -4.70
CA SER A 22 -13.41 -8.25 -4.34
C SER A 22 -12.29 -8.47 -3.32
N SER A 23 -11.26 -7.63 -3.40
CA SER A 23 -10.20 -7.46 -2.39
C SER A 23 -10.63 -6.61 -1.20
N HIS A 24 -11.90 -6.20 -1.22
CA HIS A 24 -12.49 -5.10 -0.49
C HIS A 24 -13.97 -5.46 -0.43
N ARG A 25 -14.35 -6.32 0.54
CA ARG A 25 -15.41 -7.36 0.49
C ARG A 25 -14.84 -8.73 0.17
N GLU A 26 -13.78 -9.04 0.91
CA GLU A 26 -12.85 -10.16 0.72
C GLU A 26 -13.49 -11.55 0.89
N ALA A 27 -14.56 -11.68 1.69
CA ALA A 27 -15.32 -12.91 1.92
C ALA A 27 -16.85 -12.68 1.86
N PRO A 28 -17.67 -13.71 1.57
CA PRO A 28 -19.13 -13.56 1.47
C PRO A 28 -19.80 -12.92 2.70
N LEU A 29 -19.42 -13.30 3.93
CA LEU A 29 -20.04 -12.72 5.14
C LEU A 29 -19.59 -11.29 5.37
N ILE A 30 -18.28 -11.01 5.29
CA ILE A 30 -17.75 -9.66 5.52
C ILE A 30 -18.21 -8.67 4.44
N SER A 31 -18.55 -9.16 3.24
CA SER A 31 -19.13 -8.33 2.18
C SER A 31 -20.46 -7.67 2.54
N ASN A 32 -21.14 -8.16 3.58
CA ASN A 32 -22.37 -7.62 4.16
C ASN A 32 -22.11 -6.77 5.42
N ASP A 33 -20.85 -6.63 5.83
CA ASP A 33 -20.42 -5.92 7.03
C ASP A 33 -19.17 -5.07 6.75
N PRO A 34 -19.29 -4.03 5.91
CA PRO A 34 -18.15 -3.25 5.42
C PRO A 34 -17.39 -2.50 6.53
N LEU A 35 -18.00 -2.28 7.70
CA LEU A 35 -17.33 -1.58 8.80
C LEU A 35 -16.25 -2.43 9.48
N ALA A 36 -16.35 -3.75 9.37
CA ALA A 36 -15.38 -4.70 9.93
C ALA A 36 -14.43 -5.28 8.86
N ASP A 37 -14.60 -4.87 7.61
CA ASP A 37 -13.85 -5.37 6.46
C ASP A 37 -12.44 -4.77 6.47
N ASN A 38 -11.45 -5.61 6.77
CA ASN A 38 -10.04 -5.24 6.81
C ASN A 38 -9.49 -5.30 5.40
N THR A 39 -9.17 -4.15 4.82
CA THR A 39 -8.82 -4.07 3.40
C THR A 39 -7.34 -4.33 3.15
N ASP A 40 -6.47 -3.79 4.00
CA ASP A 40 -5.02 -3.89 3.84
C ASP A 40 -4.27 -3.78 5.16
N LEU A 41 -3.11 -4.44 5.22
CA LEU A 41 -2.13 -4.29 6.29
C LEU A 41 -0.78 -3.91 5.69
N TYR A 42 -0.09 -2.96 6.33
CA TYR A 42 1.27 -2.54 6.02
C TYR A 42 2.11 -2.58 7.28
N ALA A 43 3.34 -3.07 7.14
CA ALA A 43 4.33 -3.12 8.20
C ALA A 43 5.70 -2.85 7.60
N PHE A 44 6.29 -1.69 7.86
CA PHE A 44 7.56 -1.32 7.24
C PHE A 44 8.45 -0.47 8.14
N LYS A 45 9.74 -0.50 7.84
CA LYS A 45 10.74 0.38 8.46
C LYS A 45 10.47 1.83 8.09
N SER A 46 10.35 2.73 9.06
CA SER A 46 10.15 4.15 8.76
C SER A 46 11.32 4.69 7.94
N PRO A 47 11.06 5.33 6.78
CA PRO A 47 12.10 6.00 6.01
C PRO A 47 12.58 7.29 6.66
N ALA A 48 11.83 7.83 7.64
CA ALA A 48 12.15 9.07 8.34
C ALA A 48 12.95 8.84 9.64
N ASP A 49 12.79 7.69 10.28
CA ASP A 49 13.47 7.36 11.54
C ASP A 49 13.81 5.86 11.60
N PRO A 50 15.10 5.48 11.56
CA PRO A 50 15.51 4.09 11.59
C PRO A 50 15.22 3.40 12.93
N GLU A 51 14.77 4.05 14.00
CA GLU A 51 14.36 3.41 15.25
C GLU A 51 12.82 3.23 15.33
N LYS A 52 12.10 3.43 14.22
CA LYS A 52 10.64 3.32 14.15
C LYS A 52 10.16 2.33 13.11
N ILE A 53 9.08 1.63 13.45
CA ILE A 53 8.29 0.79 12.55
C ILE A 53 6.92 1.43 12.37
N ILE A 54 6.41 1.40 11.14
CA ILE A 54 5.09 1.89 10.78
C ILE A 54 4.18 0.68 10.57
N LEU A 55 3.08 0.63 11.32
CA LEU A 55 2.02 -0.37 11.19
C LEU A 55 0.74 0.36 10.75
N ILE A 56 0.11 -0.09 9.67
CA ILE A 56 -1.13 0.51 9.15
C ILE A 56 -2.11 -0.59 8.83
N ALA A 57 -3.27 -0.58 9.47
CA ALA A 57 -4.40 -1.44 9.13
C ALA A 57 -5.52 -0.57 8.55
N ASN A 58 -5.94 -0.89 7.33
CA ASN A 58 -7.02 -0.20 6.63
C ASN A 58 -8.30 -1.00 6.72
N TYR A 59 -9.41 -0.27 6.82
CA TYR A 59 -10.74 -0.82 6.92
C TYR A 59 -11.69 0.01 6.06
N ILE A 60 -12.88 -0.54 5.82
CA ILE A 60 -13.98 0.14 5.14
C ILE A 60 -13.63 0.42 3.67
N PRO A 61 -13.93 -0.53 2.78
CA PRO A 61 -13.55 -0.41 1.37
C PRO A 61 -14.40 0.61 0.59
N PHE A 62 -13.84 1.10 -0.52
CA PHE A 62 -14.57 1.84 -1.56
C PHE A 62 -15.35 3.05 -1.04
N GLU A 63 -14.77 3.83 -0.13
CA GLU A 63 -15.45 5.01 0.37
C GLU A 63 -15.51 6.07 -0.71
N HIS A 64 -16.70 6.24 -1.30
CA HIS A 64 -16.90 7.25 -2.30
C HIS A 64 -16.75 8.63 -1.66
N PRO A 65 -15.88 9.53 -2.17
CA PRO A 65 -15.62 10.82 -1.52
C PRO A 65 -16.86 11.69 -1.35
N ALA A 66 -17.87 11.54 -2.23
CA ALA A 66 -19.16 12.22 -2.15
C ALA A 66 -20.28 11.37 -1.53
N GLY A 67 -19.95 10.32 -0.77
CA GLY A 67 -20.87 9.30 -0.25
C GLY A 67 -21.82 9.75 0.89
N GLY A 68 -22.06 11.04 1.06
CA GLY A 68 -23.03 11.55 2.05
C GLY A 68 -24.49 11.14 1.74
N PRO A 69 -25.46 11.49 2.60
CA PRO A 69 -25.37 12.39 3.76
C PRO A 69 -24.86 11.74 5.05
N ASN A 70 -24.82 10.40 5.11
CA ASN A 70 -24.21 9.64 6.20
C ASN A 70 -22.82 9.20 5.77
N TRP A 71 -21.81 9.70 6.45
CA TRP A 71 -20.42 9.49 6.08
C TRP A 71 -19.86 8.23 6.72
N TYR A 72 -18.85 7.65 6.08
CA TYR A 72 -18.13 6.49 6.58
C TYR A 72 -17.42 6.80 7.91
N SER A 73 -17.38 5.82 8.80
CA SER A 73 -16.71 5.92 10.11
C SER A 73 -16.47 4.51 10.67
N PHE A 74 -15.46 4.37 11.53
CA PHE A 74 -15.28 3.17 12.35
C PHE A 74 -16.54 2.87 13.20
N GLY A 75 -16.85 1.58 13.35
CA GLY A 75 -18.02 1.12 14.10
C GLY A 75 -17.80 1.10 15.62
N GLU A 76 -18.83 1.43 16.39
CA GLU A 76 -18.78 1.45 17.87
C GLU A 76 -18.80 0.06 18.52
N ASN A 77 -19.31 -0.94 17.80
CA ASN A 77 -19.46 -2.33 18.25
C ASN A 77 -18.50 -3.28 17.54
N ILE A 78 -17.30 -2.78 17.21
CA ILE A 78 -16.22 -3.51 16.56
C ILE A 78 -14.94 -3.28 17.36
N ARG A 79 -14.18 -4.35 17.59
CA ARG A 79 -12.79 -4.27 18.04
C ARG A 79 -11.89 -4.41 16.83
N TYR A 80 -11.09 -3.37 16.60
CA TYR A 80 -10.04 -3.38 15.58
C TYR A 80 -8.72 -3.63 16.28
N GLU A 81 -7.98 -4.63 15.85
CA GLU A 81 -6.75 -5.05 16.52
C GLU A 81 -5.60 -5.17 15.52
N ILE A 82 -4.43 -4.64 15.90
CA ILE A 82 -3.15 -4.93 15.25
C ILE A 82 -2.33 -5.78 16.21
N HIS A 83 -1.90 -6.92 15.73
CA HIS A 83 -1.28 -7.97 16.50
C HIS A 83 0.17 -8.14 16.09
N VAL A 84 1.06 -8.32 17.06
CA VAL A 84 2.49 -8.52 16.83
C VAL A 84 2.99 -9.75 17.55
N LYS A 85 3.66 -10.61 16.79
CA LYS A 85 4.45 -11.75 17.28
C LYS A 85 5.93 -11.40 17.21
N ASN A 86 6.64 -11.46 18.32
CA ASN A 86 8.08 -11.16 18.39
C ASN A 86 8.89 -12.24 19.12
N ASN A 87 8.21 -13.22 19.72
CA ASN A 87 8.83 -14.32 20.42
C ASN A 87 8.17 -15.65 20.03
N ALA A 88 8.86 -16.46 19.23
CA ALA A 88 8.32 -17.74 18.79
C ALA A 88 8.12 -18.77 19.92
N ALA A 89 8.67 -18.54 21.12
CA ALA A 89 8.52 -19.45 22.27
C ALA A 89 7.19 -19.26 23.02
N THR A 90 6.48 -18.15 22.81
CA THR A 90 5.16 -17.91 23.42
C THR A 90 4.03 -18.40 22.51
N THR A 91 2.85 -18.64 23.07
CA THR A 91 1.65 -19.00 22.29
C THR A 91 0.87 -17.74 21.93
N GLY A 92 0.32 -17.67 20.70
CA GLY A 92 -0.45 -16.52 20.23
C GLY A 92 0.40 -15.27 20.07
N ASP A 93 -0.25 -14.10 20.13
CA ASP A 93 0.39 -12.79 20.02
C ASP A 93 1.26 -12.46 21.25
N ASP A 94 2.25 -11.59 21.07
CA ASP A 94 3.06 -11.05 22.17
C ASP A 94 2.59 -9.65 22.55
N ILE A 95 2.25 -8.83 21.54
CA ILE A 95 1.77 -7.46 21.70
C ILE A 95 0.49 -7.31 20.89
N VAL A 96 -0.52 -6.68 21.48
CA VAL A 96 -1.79 -6.38 20.79
C VAL A 96 -2.14 -4.92 21.02
N TYR A 97 -2.39 -4.18 19.94
CA TYR A 97 -3.00 -2.85 19.97
C TYR A 97 -4.47 -2.99 19.63
N ARG A 98 -5.35 -2.65 20.57
CA ARG A 98 -6.80 -2.69 20.40
C ARG A 98 -7.37 -1.28 20.31
N PHE A 99 -8.20 -1.07 19.30
CA PHE A 99 -8.93 0.17 19.09
C PHE A 99 -10.43 -0.09 19.20
N THR A 100 -11.08 0.73 20.02
CA THR A 100 -12.55 0.80 20.12
C THR A 100 -12.98 2.24 19.93
N PHE A 101 -14.06 2.42 19.18
CA PHE A 101 -14.52 3.74 18.75
C PHE A 101 -15.84 4.11 19.41
N LYS A 102 -16.06 5.41 19.55
CA LYS A 102 -17.31 5.99 20.06
C LYS A 102 -17.69 7.18 19.21
N GLN A 103 -18.97 7.27 18.87
CA GLN A 103 -19.54 8.36 18.09
C GLN A 103 -20.37 9.29 18.98
N THR A 104 -20.40 10.57 18.65
CA THR A 104 -21.26 11.55 19.31
C THR A 104 -21.75 12.57 18.30
N ASN A 105 -23.03 12.92 18.39
CA ASN A 105 -23.60 14.02 17.63
C ASN A 105 -23.47 15.32 18.43
N GLU A 106 -22.71 16.29 17.91
CA GLU A 106 -22.62 17.62 18.54
C GLU A 106 -23.84 18.50 18.22
N ASP A 107 -24.58 18.19 17.15
CA ASP A 107 -25.80 18.86 16.73
C ASP A 107 -26.81 17.91 16.07
N GLY A 108 -27.49 17.10 16.87
CA GLY A 108 -28.48 16.11 16.38
C GLY A 108 -29.73 16.70 15.71
N THR A 109 -29.88 18.03 15.61
CA THR A 109 -31.06 18.66 14.99
C THR A 109 -30.89 18.94 13.49
N THR A 110 -29.78 18.55 12.88
CA THR A 110 -29.50 18.77 11.46
C THR A 110 -29.11 17.48 10.75
N PHE A 111 -29.36 17.42 9.44
CA PHE A 111 -28.84 16.36 8.58
C PHE A 111 -27.41 16.63 8.09
N PHE A 112 -26.89 17.85 8.24
CA PHE A 112 -25.51 18.14 7.85
C PHE A 112 -24.54 17.48 8.83
N ASN A 113 -23.55 16.76 8.30
CA ASN A 113 -22.54 16.13 9.14
C ASN A 113 -21.66 17.16 9.85
N ILE A 114 -21.35 18.29 9.19
CA ILE A 114 -20.56 19.38 9.76
C ILE A 114 -21.28 20.69 9.51
N ARG A 115 -21.56 21.43 10.58
CA ARG A 115 -21.94 22.84 10.49
C ARG A 115 -21.63 23.62 11.77
N LEU A 116 -21.44 24.93 11.66
CA LEU A 116 -21.36 25.86 12.80
C LEU A 116 -20.34 25.39 13.87
N LYS A 117 -19.15 24.95 13.42
CA LYS A 117 -18.06 24.39 14.26
C LYS A 117 -18.40 23.10 15.00
N LYS A 118 -19.47 22.42 14.61
CA LYS A 118 -19.92 21.14 15.18
C LYS A 118 -19.86 20.04 14.13
N GLN A 119 -19.59 18.83 14.59
CA GLN A 119 -19.55 17.59 13.83
C GLN A 119 -20.52 16.56 14.43
N ASN A 120 -21.42 16.06 13.59
CA ASN A 120 -22.22 14.88 13.87
C ASN A 120 -21.45 13.62 13.49
N LEU A 121 -21.77 12.51 14.16
CA LEU A 121 -20.99 11.27 14.09
C LEU A 121 -19.50 11.51 14.39
N LYS A 122 -19.20 12.51 15.24
CA LYS A 122 -17.83 12.79 15.66
C LYS A 122 -17.30 11.56 16.36
N THR A 123 -16.26 10.99 15.78
CA THR A 123 -15.73 9.70 16.21
C THR A 123 -14.47 9.91 17.01
N THR A 124 -14.41 9.27 18.17
CA THR A 124 -13.25 9.22 19.05
C THR A 124 -12.86 7.77 19.31
N TYR A 125 -11.63 7.54 19.76
CA TYR A 125 -11.13 6.20 20.02
C TYR A 125 -10.42 6.10 21.37
N THR A 126 -10.45 4.89 21.90
CA THR A 126 -9.50 4.43 22.93
C THR A 126 -8.57 3.41 22.27
N CYS A 127 -7.26 3.61 22.44
CA CYS A 127 -6.24 2.63 22.10
C CYS A 127 -5.73 1.99 23.40
N GLU A 128 -5.90 0.68 23.48
CA GLU A 128 -5.36 -0.16 24.54
C GLU A 128 -4.21 -1.01 24.01
N ARG A 129 -3.21 -1.27 24.86
CA ARG A 129 -2.08 -2.14 24.54
C ARG A 129 -1.99 -3.29 25.53
N SER A 130 -1.81 -4.50 25.00
CA SER A 130 -1.36 -5.67 25.73
C SER A 130 0.09 -5.97 25.36
N ILE A 131 0.89 -6.42 26.33
CA ILE A 131 2.27 -6.91 26.15
C ILE A 131 2.46 -8.31 26.78
N ASP A 132 1.34 -8.98 27.08
CA ASP A 132 1.29 -10.29 27.74
C ASP A 132 0.41 -11.30 26.98
N GLY A 133 0.29 -11.09 25.67
CA GLY A 133 -0.49 -11.93 24.76
C GLY A 133 -1.99 -11.81 24.93
N GLY A 134 -2.49 -10.59 25.16
CA GLY A 134 -3.91 -10.28 25.24
C GLY A 134 -4.57 -10.63 26.58
N LYS A 135 -3.80 -10.96 27.62
CA LYS A 135 -4.35 -11.30 28.94
C LYS A 135 -4.77 -10.04 29.70
N THR A 136 -3.94 -8.99 29.64
CA THR A 136 -4.25 -7.68 30.22
C THR A 136 -4.08 -6.58 29.18
N PHE A 137 -4.93 -5.55 29.29
CA PHE A 137 -4.93 -4.39 28.40
C PHE A 137 -4.80 -3.12 29.25
N THR A 138 -3.93 -2.22 28.79
CA THR A 138 -3.76 -0.88 29.38
C THR A 138 -4.14 0.16 28.35
N ALA A 139 -5.06 1.08 28.71
CA ALA A 139 -5.36 2.23 27.86
C ALA A 139 -4.12 3.14 27.76
N ILE A 140 -3.54 3.24 26.57
CA ILE A 140 -2.37 4.08 26.28
C ILE A 140 -2.76 5.40 25.61
N LYS A 141 -3.98 5.46 25.06
CA LYS A 141 -4.65 6.69 24.61
C LYS A 141 -6.15 6.58 24.84
N THR A 142 -6.73 7.57 25.52
CA THR A 142 -8.17 7.80 25.57
C THR A 142 -8.50 9.09 24.83
N ASP A 143 -9.75 9.22 24.37
CA ASP A 143 -10.25 10.42 23.68
C ASP A 143 -9.39 10.82 22.47
N GLY A 144 -8.82 9.83 21.77
CA GLY A 144 -8.18 10.05 20.48
C GLY A 144 -9.24 10.49 19.46
N VAL A 145 -8.89 11.40 18.55
CA VAL A 145 -9.85 11.95 17.57
C VAL A 145 -9.65 11.26 16.23
N VAL A 146 -10.75 10.84 15.62
CA VAL A 146 -10.77 10.42 14.21
C VAL A 146 -11.03 11.66 13.36
N THR A 147 -10.24 11.90 12.31
CA THR A 147 -10.49 13.05 11.43
C THR A 147 -11.86 12.95 10.77
N PRO A 148 -12.57 14.08 10.55
CA PRO A 148 -13.84 14.05 9.82
C PRO A 148 -13.62 13.66 8.35
N SER A 149 -14.66 13.21 7.66
CA SER A 149 -14.61 13.04 6.20
C SER A 149 -14.27 14.34 5.48
N ASN A 150 -13.52 14.27 4.38
CA ASN A 150 -13.15 15.45 3.58
C ASN A 150 -14.30 15.87 2.66
N ILE A 151 -15.38 16.38 3.26
CA ILE A 151 -16.63 16.71 2.57
C ILE A 151 -16.41 17.79 1.49
N GLY A 152 -15.80 18.91 1.88
CA GLY A 152 -15.50 20.01 0.99
C GLY A 152 -15.33 21.36 1.69
N PRO A 153 -15.04 22.44 0.92
CA PRO A 153 -14.64 23.75 1.44
C PRO A 153 -15.57 24.39 2.48
N ARG A 154 -16.88 24.18 2.30
CA ARG A 154 -17.90 24.72 3.21
C ARG A 154 -17.88 24.04 4.57
N SER A 155 -17.67 22.73 4.61
CA SER A 155 -17.70 21.95 5.84
C SER A 155 -16.37 22.03 6.56
N ILE A 156 -15.25 21.97 5.85
CA ILE A 156 -13.93 21.89 6.48
C ILE A 156 -13.38 23.31 6.75
N GLU A 157 -13.20 24.14 5.73
CA GLU A 157 -12.45 25.39 5.85
C GLU A 157 -13.28 26.62 6.22
N ASN A 158 -14.57 26.66 5.87
CA ASN A 158 -15.38 27.86 6.13
C ASN A 158 -15.57 28.11 7.64
N ALA A 159 -15.13 29.26 8.13
CA ALA A 159 -15.16 29.61 9.56
C ALA A 159 -16.56 29.93 10.13
N THR A 160 -17.52 30.26 9.25
CA THR A 160 -18.88 30.61 9.64
C THR A 160 -19.76 29.37 9.72
N VAL A 161 -19.79 28.61 8.63
CA VAL A 161 -20.70 27.47 8.49
C VAL A 161 -20.03 26.11 8.66
N GLY A 162 -18.71 26.00 8.58
CA GLY A 162 -17.96 24.74 8.73
C GLY A 162 -17.19 24.64 10.05
N LEU A 163 -16.10 23.88 10.05
CA LEU A 163 -15.16 23.78 11.19
C LEU A 163 -14.24 24.99 11.31
N GLY A 164 -14.01 25.71 10.20
CA GLY A 164 -13.02 26.81 10.17
C GLY A 164 -11.57 26.34 10.21
N ALA A 165 -11.29 25.13 9.73
CA ALA A 165 -9.93 24.61 9.63
C ALA A 165 -9.14 25.37 8.56
N ALA A 166 -7.82 25.54 8.74
CA ALA A 166 -6.99 26.21 7.74
C ALA A 166 -6.96 25.44 6.40
N ASN A 167 -6.92 24.11 6.49
CA ASN A 167 -7.06 23.13 5.41
C ASN A 167 -7.27 21.75 6.05
N TYR A 168 -7.51 20.73 5.23
CA TYR A 168 -7.71 19.37 5.76
C TYR A 168 -6.45 18.79 6.45
N GLU A 169 -5.25 19.12 5.98
CA GLU A 169 -4.00 18.66 6.60
C GLU A 169 -3.86 19.15 8.05
N ALA A 170 -4.32 20.37 8.35
CA ALA A 170 -4.31 20.87 9.73
C ALA A 170 -5.16 20.01 10.68
N LEU A 171 -6.26 19.42 10.19
CA LEU A 171 -7.07 18.47 10.96
C LEU A 171 -6.33 17.14 11.17
N VAL A 172 -5.63 16.65 10.14
CA VAL A 172 -4.80 15.45 10.24
C VAL A 172 -3.68 15.63 11.25
N GLN A 173 -2.92 16.72 11.16
CA GLN A 173 -1.84 17.03 12.11
C GLN A 173 -2.36 17.19 13.54
N GLY A 174 -3.56 17.79 13.72
CA GLY A 174 -4.21 17.90 15.02
C GLY A 174 -4.74 16.57 15.58
N ALA A 175 -5.02 15.59 14.72
CA ALA A 175 -5.48 14.26 15.12
C ALA A 175 -4.34 13.28 15.44
N ILE A 176 -3.12 13.53 14.91
CA ILE A 176 -1.93 12.76 15.28
C ILE A 176 -1.63 12.99 16.75
N THR A 177 -1.59 11.91 17.53
CA THR A 177 -1.37 11.98 18.97
C THR A 177 -0.21 11.07 19.39
N THR A 178 0.47 11.42 20.47
CA THR A 178 1.45 10.55 21.12
C THR A 178 0.79 9.87 22.32
N THR A 179 0.93 8.56 22.44
CA THR A 179 0.40 7.76 23.55
C THR A 179 1.24 7.99 24.81
N THR A 180 0.74 7.53 25.95
CA THR A 180 1.49 7.52 27.22
C THR A 180 2.74 6.63 27.18
N THR A 181 2.84 5.75 26.18
CA THR A 181 3.92 4.78 26.01
C THR A 181 4.85 5.08 24.82
N GLY A 182 4.66 6.22 24.15
CA GLY A 182 5.59 6.78 23.16
C GLY A 182 5.32 6.40 21.69
N GLU A 183 4.24 5.68 21.39
CA GLU A 183 3.74 5.50 20.03
C GLU A 183 3.08 6.78 19.52
N ARG A 184 3.17 7.02 18.20
CA ARG A 184 2.33 8.04 17.52
C ARG A 184 1.21 7.33 16.77
N ILE A 185 -0.02 7.84 16.92
CA ILE A 185 -1.23 7.25 16.36
C ILE A 185 -1.95 8.25 15.48
N PHE A 186 -2.47 7.78 14.35
CA PHE A 186 -3.46 8.44 13.52
C PHE A 186 -4.61 7.47 13.21
N CYS A 187 -5.84 7.96 13.31
CA CYS A 187 -7.03 7.23 12.86
C CYS A 187 -7.90 8.17 12.02
N GLY A 188 -8.35 7.73 10.85
CA GLY A 188 -9.21 8.56 10.00
C GLY A 188 -9.30 8.09 8.56
N PRO A 189 -10.19 8.72 7.77
CA PRO A 189 -10.25 8.47 6.34
C PRO A 189 -8.95 8.91 5.66
N THR A 190 -8.51 8.14 4.68
CA THR A 190 -7.34 8.38 3.84
C THR A 190 -7.68 8.03 2.40
N ASP A 191 -6.86 8.48 1.46
CA ASP A 191 -6.82 7.80 0.16
C ASP A 191 -6.54 6.31 0.38
N ASP A 192 -7.07 5.45 -0.50
CA ASP A 192 -6.80 4.02 -0.44
C ASP A 192 -5.38 3.74 -0.96
N PRO A 193 -4.41 3.34 -0.10
CA PRO A 193 -3.05 3.16 -0.54
C PRO A 193 -2.85 1.94 -1.45
N PHE A 194 -3.81 1.02 -1.50
CA PHE A 194 -3.73 -0.13 -2.38
C PHE A 194 -4.12 0.25 -3.81
N PHE A 195 -3.47 -0.40 -4.77
CA PHE A 195 -3.65 -0.11 -6.19
C PHE A 195 -3.61 -1.41 -6.97
N VAL A 196 -4.64 -1.63 -7.78
CA VAL A 196 -4.71 -2.81 -8.62
C VAL A 196 -5.77 -2.61 -9.69
N ASP A 197 -5.57 -3.27 -10.83
CA ASP A 197 -6.63 -3.45 -11.79
C ASP A 197 -7.64 -4.50 -11.30
N LEU A 198 -8.55 -4.12 -10.39
CA LEU A 198 -9.57 -5.03 -9.85
C LEU A 198 -10.42 -5.67 -10.94
N GLY A 199 -10.77 -4.89 -11.97
CA GLY A 199 -11.57 -5.37 -13.09
C GLY A 199 -10.84 -6.47 -13.87
N GLY A 200 -9.54 -6.28 -14.14
CA GLY A 200 -8.73 -7.30 -14.81
C GLY A 200 -8.40 -8.50 -13.90
N ALA A 201 -8.06 -8.25 -12.65
CA ALA A 201 -7.72 -9.29 -11.67
C ALA A 201 -8.88 -10.27 -11.48
N PHE A 202 -10.10 -9.74 -11.27
CA PHE A 202 -11.28 -10.55 -10.99
C PHE A 202 -12.09 -10.95 -12.22
N ASP A 203 -11.75 -10.45 -13.41
CA ASP A 203 -12.12 -11.08 -14.69
C ASP A 203 -11.13 -12.23 -15.02
N VAL A 204 -11.04 -13.19 -14.09
CA VAL A 204 -10.22 -14.42 -14.22
C VAL A 204 -8.74 -14.14 -14.57
N GLY A 205 -8.14 -13.14 -13.92
CA GLY A 205 -6.73 -12.79 -14.16
C GLY A 205 -6.46 -12.16 -15.53
N ALA A 206 -7.48 -11.55 -16.16
CA ALA A 206 -7.37 -10.73 -17.37
C ALA A 206 -6.63 -9.40 -17.14
N PHE A 207 -5.46 -9.42 -16.48
CA PHE A 207 -4.60 -8.26 -16.30
C PHE A 207 -4.29 -7.58 -17.63
N ARG A 208 -4.35 -6.25 -17.63
CA ARG A 208 -4.26 -5.43 -18.84
C ARG A 208 -2.94 -4.67 -18.87
N PRO A 209 -2.38 -4.39 -20.06
CA PRO A 209 -1.26 -3.46 -20.16
C PRO A 209 -1.64 -2.09 -19.57
N ALA A 210 -0.65 -1.36 -19.04
CA ALA A 210 -0.86 -0.08 -18.34
C ALA A 210 -1.73 0.94 -19.09
N ALA A 211 -1.69 0.98 -20.44
CA ALA A 211 -2.52 1.88 -21.24
C ALA A 211 -4.04 1.60 -21.13
N GLN A 212 -4.42 0.37 -20.77
CA GLN A 212 -5.79 -0.12 -20.66
C GLN A 212 -6.20 -0.41 -19.22
N ALA A 213 -5.22 -0.71 -18.36
CA ALA A 213 -5.46 -0.96 -16.95
C ALA A 213 -6.05 0.28 -16.27
N ARG A 214 -6.86 0.03 -15.24
CA ARG A 214 -7.50 1.05 -14.43
C ARG A 214 -7.35 0.64 -12.98
N ASP A 215 -6.78 1.52 -12.18
CA ASP A 215 -6.81 1.35 -10.74
C ASP A 215 -8.27 1.39 -10.28
N GLY A 216 -8.74 0.27 -9.74
CA GLY A 216 -10.12 0.10 -9.27
C GLY A 216 -10.41 0.86 -7.98
N LEU A 217 -9.37 1.31 -7.27
CA LEU A 217 -9.44 2.02 -6.00
C LEU A 217 -9.11 3.51 -6.16
N ALA A 218 -8.64 3.92 -7.34
CA ALA A 218 -8.33 5.32 -7.62
C ALA A 218 -9.51 6.24 -7.28
N LYS A 219 -9.21 7.29 -6.52
CA LYS A 219 -10.16 8.29 -6.03
C LYS A 219 -11.23 7.77 -5.06
N PHE A 220 -11.05 6.57 -4.52
CA PHE A 220 -11.78 6.11 -3.36
C PHE A 220 -10.95 6.32 -2.10
N ASN A 221 -11.63 6.37 -0.97
CA ASN A 221 -11.00 6.41 0.34
C ASN A 221 -11.17 5.06 1.05
N CYS A 222 -10.42 4.90 2.11
CA CYS A 222 -10.63 3.91 3.17
C CYS A 222 -10.42 4.60 4.53
N HIS A 223 -10.65 3.89 5.63
CA HIS A 223 -10.21 4.33 6.96
C HIS A 223 -8.93 3.63 7.40
N ALA A 224 -7.93 4.39 7.82
CA ALA A 224 -6.66 3.87 8.30
C ALA A 224 -6.55 3.96 9.83
N ILE A 225 -6.02 2.91 10.45
CA ILE A 225 -5.41 2.93 11.79
C ILE A 225 -3.90 2.83 11.57
N ALA A 226 -3.20 3.96 11.74
CA ALA A 226 -1.74 4.03 11.59
C ALA A 226 -1.06 4.22 12.95
N ILE A 227 0.01 3.46 13.20
CA ILE A 227 0.80 3.47 14.42
C ILE A 227 2.29 3.53 14.06
N GLU A 228 3.01 4.52 14.59
CA GLU A 228 4.47 4.59 14.55
C GLU A 228 5.01 4.13 15.92
N VAL A 229 5.71 2.99 15.91
CA VAL A 229 6.12 2.27 17.11
C VAL A 229 7.65 2.23 17.20
N PRO A 230 8.27 2.51 18.37
CA PRO A 230 9.69 2.27 18.58
C PRO A 230 10.09 0.81 18.34
N VAL A 231 11.21 0.57 17.67
CA VAL A 231 11.77 -0.79 17.51
C VAL A 231 11.96 -1.46 18.87
N ALA A 232 12.46 -0.74 19.87
CA ALA A 232 12.63 -1.26 21.23
C ALA A 232 11.31 -1.67 21.92
N THR A 233 10.15 -1.17 21.48
CA THR A 233 8.85 -1.65 21.99
C THR A 233 8.49 -3.00 21.38
N LEU A 234 8.83 -3.21 20.10
CA LEU A 234 8.53 -4.43 19.35
C LEU A 234 9.59 -5.52 19.54
N GLN A 235 10.82 -5.15 19.89
CA GLN A 235 11.93 -6.09 20.09
C GLN A 235 11.82 -6.72 21.49
N LYS A 236 11.86 -8.07 21.54
CA LYS A 236 11.58 -8.89 22.74
C LYS A 236 12.43 -8.57 23.99
N GLU A 237 13.63 -8.07 23.81
CA GLU A 237 14.61 -7.65 24.84
C GLU A 237 14.79 -6.13 24.90
N LYS A 238 13.97 -5.37 24.17
CA LYS A 238 14.00 -3.91 24.05
C LYS A 238 15.29 -3.34 23.46
N LYS A 239 15.94 -4.10 22.58
CA LYS A 239 17.14 -3.65 21.86
C LYS A 239 16.80 -2.55 20.85
N THR A 240 17.72 -1.60 20.68
CA THR A 240 17.71 -0.64 19.57
C THR A 240 18.32 -1.27 18.31
N VAL A 241 18.11 -0.66 17.15
CA VAL A 241 18.63 -1.18 15.87
C VAL A 241 20.14 -1.19 15.83
N ALA A 242 20.79 -0.23 16.50
CA ALA A 242 22.24 -0.20 16.64
C ALA A 242 22.83 -1.44 17.37
N GLN A 243 21.99 -2.19 18.10
CA GLN A 243 22.38 -3.42 18.79
C GLN A 243 22.13 -4.69 17.97
N ALA A 244 21.57 -4.58 16.76
CA ALA A 244 21.46 -5.70 15.83
C ALA A 244 22.85 -6.15 15.38
N ALA A 245 23.07 -7.46 15.33
CA ALA A 245 24.34 -8.04 14.89
C ALA A 245 24.67 -7.68 13.43
N ASN A 246 23.64 -7.60 12.59
CA ASN A 246 23.69 -7.12 11.21
C ASN A 246 22.25 -6.91 10.68
N ILE A 247 22.12 -6.52 9.41
CA ILE A 247 20.82 -6.27 8.76
C ILE A 247 19.94 -7.52 8.60
N LEU A 248 20.47 -8.72 8.86
CA LEU A 248 19.75 -10.00 8.83
C LEU A 248 19.68 -10.65 10.22
N ASP A 249 19.69 -9.86 11.30
CA ASP A 249 19.62 -10.39 12.67
C ASP A 249 18.25 -11.07 12.94
N PRO A 250 18.22 -12.36 13.32
CA PRO A 250 16.98 -13.06 13.68
C PRO A 250 16.25 -12.44 14.88
N ASP A 251 16.95 -11.79 15.80
CA ASP A 251 16.35 -11.23 17.03
C ASP A 251 15.50 -9.98 16.78
N PHE A 252 15.50 -9.48 15.53
CA PHE A 252 14.75 -8.30 15.11
C PHE A 252 13.58 -8.63 14.17
N VAL A 253 13.22 -9.91 14.04
CA VAL A 253 12.09 -10.33 13.22
C VAL A 253 10.78 -10.31 14.03
N ILE A 254 9.74 -9.72 13.45
CA ILE A 254 8.37 -9.75 13.97
C ILE A 254 7.39 -10.26 12.90
N GLY A 255 6.28 -10.84 13.35
CA GLY A 255 5.09 -11.12 12.55
C GLY A 255 3.99 -10.12 12.90
N VAL A 256 3.31 -9.56 11.90
CA VAL A 256 2.22 -8.59 12.08
C VAL A 256 0.98 -9.06 11.32
N TRP A 257 -0.17 -9.01 11.97
CA TRP A 257 -1.48 -9.22 11.34
C TRP A 257 -2.51 -8.29 11.98
N ALA A 258 -3.64 -8.07 11.31
CA ALA A 258 -4.75 -7.28 11.82
C ALA A 258 -6.05 -8.08 11.82
N SER A 259 -7.00 -7.69 12.67
CA SER A 259 -8.31 -8.34 12.74
C SER A 259 -9.41 -7.39 13.19
N ALA A 260 -10.63 -7.68 12.75
CA ALA A 260 -11.85 -7.10 13.30
C ALA A 260 -12.69 -8.17 14.00
N SER A 261 -13.21 -7.82 15.18
CA SER A 261 -14.09 -8.68 15.97
C SER A 261 -15.39 -7.98 16.35
N ARG A 262 -16.47 -8.74 16.46
CA ARG A 262 -17.79 -8.27 16.93
C ARG A 262 -18.32 -9.10 18.10
N PRO A 263 -19.21 -8.55 18.94
CA PRO A 263 -19.94 -9.37 19.91
C PRO A 263 -20.83 -10.41 19.22
N ALA A 264 -20.90 -11.60 19.78
CA ALA A 264 -21.61 -12.76 19.19
C ALA A 264 -23.12 -12.53 18.99
N ILE A 265 -23.75 -11.63 19.76
CA ILE A 265 -25.19 -11.38 19.71
C ILE A 265 -25.43 -9.91 19.40
N THR A 266 -26.24 -9.65 18.36
CA THR A 266 -26.86 -8.35 18.10
C THR A 266 -28.37 -8.48 18.20
N THR A 267 -29.00 -7.64 19.02
CA THR A 267 -30.47 -7.54 19.15
C THR A 267 -30.94 -6.22 18.55
N LEU A 268 -31.69 -6.32 17.45
CA LEU A 268 -32.24 -5.16 16.75
C LEU A 268 -33.36 -4.50 17.57
N SER A 269 -33.41 -3.17 17.54
CA SER A 269 -34.47 -2.41 18.19
C SER A 269 -35.77 -2.47 17.37
N THR A 270 -36.91 -2.62 18.04
CA THR A 270 -38.25 -2.53 17.42
C THR A 270 -38.72 -1.09 17.23
N THR A 271 -38.02 -0.11 17.80
CA THR A 271 -38.40 1.32 17.78
C THR A 271 -37.51 2.16 16.87
N GLY A 272 -36.58 1.51 16.12
CA GLY A 272 -35.57 2.21 15.34
C GLY A 272 -34.45 2.84 16.19
N GLY A 273 -34.38 2.51 17.49
CA GLY A 273 -33.24 2.87 18.34
C GLY A 273 -31.99 2.05 18.04
N THR A 274 -30.88 2.40 18.69
CA THR A 274 -29.60 1.68 18.54
C THR A 274 -29.77 0.21 18.93
N SER A 275 -29.27 -0.69 18.08
CA SER A 275 -29.19 -2.12 18.40
C SER A 275 -28.35 -2.36 19.65
N THR A 276 -28.71 -3.36 20.43
CA THR A 276 -27.89 -3.79 21.59
C THR A 276 -27.00 -4.96 21.20
N VAL A 277 -25.83 -5.05 21.80
CA VAL A 277 -24.86 -6.12 21.54
C VAL A 277 -24.41 -6.78 22.84
N SER A 278 -24.14 -8.08 22.80
CA SER A 278 -23.69 -8.86 23.96
C SER A 278 -22.96 -10.15 23.55
N GLY A 279 -22.42 -10.87 24.53
CA GLY A 279 -21.68 -12.12 24.33
C GLY A 279 -20.19 -11.90 24.06
N ASP A 280 -19.51 -13.01 23.75
CA ASP A 280 -18.07 -13.03 23.48
C ASP A 280 -17.73 -12.27 22.20
N TRP A 281 -16.50 -11.79 22.11
CA TRP A 281 -15.96 -11.18 20.89
C TRP A 281 -15.50 -12.26 19.93
N ILE A 282 -16.03 -12.23 18.72
CA ILE A 282 -15.76 -13.19 17.65
C ILE A 282 -15.02 -12.49 16.53
N GLN A 283 -13.86 -13.02 16.15
CA GLN A 283 -13.12 -12.58 14.97
C GLN A 283 -13.94 -12.89 13.70
N ILE A 284 -14.13 -11.88 12.86
CA ILE A 284 -14.93 -11.99 11.61
C ILE A 284 -14.18 -11.52 10.36
N SER A 285 -13.05 -10.83 10.54
CA SER A 285 -12.11 -10.50 9.48
C SER A 285 -10.70 -10.51 10.05
N ARG A 286 -9.73 -10.84 9.20
CA ARG A 286 -8.30 -10.74 9.49
C ARG A 286 -7.51 -10.52 8.21
N LEU A 287 -6.31 -9.99 8.34
CA LEU A 287 -5.35 -9.92 7.24
C LEU A 287 -3.93 -9.94 7.79
N GLY A 288 -3.12 -10.88 7.30
CA GLY A 288 -1.67 -10.88 7.44
C GLY A 288 -1.03 -10.46 6.13
N MET A 289 -0.77 -11.43 5.26
CA MET A 289 -0.23 -11.22 3.92
C MET A 289 -1.31 -10.68 2.97
N PRO A 290 -0.97 -9.71 2.11
CA PRO A 290 -1.91 -9.21 1.11
C PRO A 290 -2.35 -10.34 0.18
N LEU A 291 -3.52 -10.19 -0.44
CA LEU A 291 -4.05 -11.06 -1.49
C LEU A 291 -4.26 -12.55 -1.11
N THR A 292 -3.89 -12.98 0.10
CA THR A 292 -4.11 -14.34 0.57
C THR A 292 -5.58 -14.69 0.56
N ASN A 293 -6.42 -13.85 1.16
CA ASN A 293 -7.85 -14.08 1.18
C ASN A 293 -8.44 -13.99 -0.24
N GLU A 294 -7.89 -13.14 -1.08
CA GLU A 294 -8.41 -12.70 -2.37
C GLU A 294 -8.23 -13.74 -3.47
N VAL A 295 -6.99 -14.24 -3.64
CA VAL A 295 -6.58 -15.07 -4.78
C VAL A 295 -6.02 -16.44 -4.40
N VAL A 296 -5.75 -16.69 -3.12
CA VAL A 296 -5.25 -17.99 -2.64
C VAL A 296 -6.35 -18.82 -1.99
N ILE A 297 -7.11 -18.22 -1.07
CA ILE A 297 -8.19 -18.92 -0.38
C ILE A 297 -9.43 -19.02 -1.28
N PRO A 298 -9.97 -20.21 -1.55
CA PRO A 298 -11.15 -20.35 -2.39
C PRO A 298 -12.39 -19.77 -1.69
N VAL A 299 -13.33 -19.27 -2.48
CA VAL A 299 -14.55 -18.56 -1.99
C VAL A 299 -15.28 -19.30 -0.85
N GLY A 300 -15.40 -20.63 -0.93
CA GLY A 300 -16.09 -21.45 0.08
C GLY A 300 -15.36 -21.58 1.42
N MET A 301 -14.11 -21.14 1.51
CA MET A 301 -13.28 -21.20 2.72
C MET A 301 -12.93 -19.81 3.27
N LYS A 302 -13.22 -18.73 2.55
CA LYS A 302 -12.82 -17.37 2.95
C LYS A 302 -13.41 -16.95 4.29
N ASP A 303 -14.69 -17.20 4.54
CA ASP A 303 -15.31 -16.89 5.83
C ASP A 303 -14.68 -17.69 6.98
N LYS A 304 -14.35 -18.97 6.74
CA LYS A 304 -13.66 -19.81 7.71
C LYS A 304 -12.24 -19.32 7.98
N TRP A 305 -11.54 -18.90 6.92
CA TRP A 305 -10.22 -18.31 7.01
C TRP A 305 -10.27 -17.01 7.83
N ASN A 306 -11.19 -16.10 7.53
CA ASN A 306 -11.44 -14.85 8.27
C ASN A 306 -11.73 -15.10 9.77
N ALA A 307 -12.43 -16.18 10.11
CA ALA A 307 -12.76 -16.54 11.49
C ALA A 307 -11.66 -17.34 12.22
N THR A 308 -10.56 -17.69 11.54
CA THR A 308 -9.46 -18.49 12.12
C THR A 308 -8.27 -17.59 12.44
N ALA A 309 -7.81 -17.59 13.69
CA ALA A 309 -6.56 -16.92 14.06
C ALA A 309 -5.33 -17.65 13.48
N PRO A 310 -4.24 -16.95 13.10
CA PRO A 310 -3.08 -17.53 12.43
C PRO A 310 -2.12 -18.27 13.39
N TYR A 311 -2.66 -19.05 14.34
CA TYR A 311 -1.90 -19.70 15.40
C TYR A 311 -2.30 -21.17 15.61
N ASN A 312 -1.51 -21.86 16.44
CA ASN A 312 -1.82 -23.20 16.97
C ASN A 312 -2.12 -24.26 15.91
N ASN A 313 -1.45 -24.17 14.75
CA ASN A 313 -1.68 -25.01 13.57
C ASN A 313 -3.09 -24.91 12.97
N ALA A 314 -3.95 -24.02 13.47
CA ALA A 314 -5.28 -23.81 12.92
C ALA A 314 -5.18 -23.30 11.47
N ASP A 315 -4.19 -22.46 11.18
CA ASP A 315 -4.02 -21.89 9.84
C ASP A 315 -3.45 -22.89 8.83
N LEU A 316 -2.72 -23.92 9.28
CA LEU A 316 -2.13 -24.94 8.39
C LEU A 316 -3.17 -25.73 7.59
N GLN A 317 -4.44 -25.73 8.02
CA GLN A 317 -5.53 -26.31 7.23
C GLN A 317 -5.68 -25.66 5.85
N PHE A 318 -5.19 -24.42 5.68
CA PHE A 318 -5.23 -23.68 4.41
C PHE A 318 -3.92 -23.79 3.61
N ALA A 319 -2.87 -24.38 4.17
CA ALA A 319 -1.54 -24.49 3.53
C ALA A 319 -1.59 -25.21 2.16
N ALA A 320 -2.54 -26.12 1.97
CA ALA A 320 -2.73 -26.81 0.69
C ALA A 320 -2.92 -25.83 -0.49
N TYR A 321 -3.60 -24.71 -0.27
CA TYR A 321 -3.83 -23.66 -1.28
C TYR A 321 -2.56 -22.88 -1.65
N PHE A 322 -1.50 -22.96 -0.85
CA PHE A 322 -0.20 -22.36 -1.16
C PHE A 322 0.74 -23.36 -1.81
N THR A 323 0.67 -24.63 -1.40
CA THR A 323 1.54 -25.68 -1.98
C THR A 323 1.11 -26.12 -3.38
N ASN A 324 -0.15 -25.86 -3.75
CA ASN A 324 -0.74 -26.07 -5.06
C ASN A 324 -1.77 -24.96 -5.36
N PRO A 325 -1.32 -23.71 -5.61
CA PRO A 325 -2.23 -22.59 -5.75
C PRO A 325 -3.08 -22.72 -7.01
N GLU A 326 -4.37 -22.40 -6.92
CA GLU A 326 -5.28 -22.45 -8.07
C GLU A 326 -4.79 -21.54 -9.22
N LEU A 327 -4.26 -20.37 -8.86
CA LEU A 327 -3.68 -19.41 -9.80
C LEU A 327 -2.54 -20.01 -10.65
N ALA A 328 -1.78 -20.98 -10.12
CA ALA A 328 -0.73 -21.67 -10.86
C ALA A 328 -1.27 -22.52 -12.02
N LEU A 329 -2.53 -22.97 -11.98
CA LEU A 329 -3.13 -23.72 -13.09
C LEU A 329 -3.26 -22.89 -14.36
N TYR A 330 -3.36 -21.57 -14.22
CA TYR A 330 -3.40 -20.61 -15.34
C TYR A 330 -2.00 -20.17 -15.80
N MET A 331 -0.95 -20.66 -15.15
CA MET A 331 0.46 -20.49 -15.53
C MET A 331 1.10 -21.81 -16.00
N ASP A 332 0.30 -22.87 -16.11
CA ASP A 332 0.70 -24.19 -16.60
C ASP A 332 0.00 -24.48 -17.94
N ASP A 333 0.76 -24.50 -19.02
CA ASP A 333 0.25 -24.77 -20.38
C ASP A 333 -0.33 -26.18 -20.53
N SER A 334 0.00 -27.11 -19.63
CA SER A 334 -0.63 -28.44 -19.59
C SER A 334 -2.02 -28.45 -18.91
N GLN A 335 -2.41 -27.33 -18.30
CA GLN A 335 -3.70 -27.12 -17.63
C GLN A 335 -4.46 -25.99 -18.33
N PHE A 336 -4.59 -24.82 -17.68
CA PHE A 336 -5.36 -23.68 -18.18
C PHE A 336 -4.48 -22.53 -18.67
N GLY A 337 -3.17 -22.74 -18.86
CA GLY A 337 -2.22 -21.70 -19.29
C GLY A 337 -2.54 -21.02 -20.63
N GLY A 338 -3.29 -21.70 -21.50
CA GLY A 338 -3.81 -21.14 -22.75
C GLY A 338 -5.16 -20.41 -22.63
N ALA A 339 -5.85 -20.54 -21.50
CA ALA A 339 -7.19 -19.99 -21.29
C ALA A 339 -7.18 -18.50 -20.96
N VAL A 340 -6.10 -18.00 -20.36
CA VAL A 340 -5.97 -16.60 -19.91
C VAL A 340 -4.73 -15.97 -20.57
N PRO A 341 -4.86 -15.40 -21.79
CA PRO A 341 -3.71 -14.90 -22.55
C PRO A 341 -2.90 -13.79 -21.87
N SER A 342 -3.49 -13.03 -20.95
CA SER A 342 -2.81 -12.00 -20.15
C SER A 342 -1.73 -12.60 -19.25
N LEU A 343 -1.91 -13.83 -18.77
CA LEU A 343 -0.95 -14.52 -17.91
C LEU A 343 0.11 -15.30 -18.70
N LYS A 344 0.14 -15.20 -20.04
CA LYS A 344 1.05 -15.99 -20.89
C LYS A 344 2.54 -15.82 -20.56
N ALA A 345 2.91 -14.66 -20.01
CA ALA A 345 4.29 -14.35 -19.66
C ALA A 345 4.76 -15.07 -18.38
N LEU A 346 3.81 -15.54 -17.56
CA LEU A 346 4.01 -16.19 -16.28
C LEU A 346 3.94 -17.71 -16.47
N ARG A 347 5.06 -18.41 -16.30
CA ARG A 347 5.13 -19.87 -16.47
C ARG A 347 5.89 -20.48 -15.32
N ILE A 348 5.46 -21.66 -14.88
CA ILE A 348 6.10 -22.39 -13.78
C ILE A 348 7.15 -23.35 -14.33
N GLN A 349 8.28 -23.46 -13.65
CA GLN A 349 9.34 -24.41 -14.01
C GLN A 349 8.81 -25.85 -14.02
N SER A 350 8.84 -26.49 -15.19
CA SER A 350 8.44 -27.89 -15.37
C SER A 350 9.63 -28.85 -15.37
N LYS A 351 10.85 -28.31 -15.53
CA LYS A 351 12.08 -29.08 -15.70
C LYS A 351 13.31 -28.30 -15.19
N SER A 352 13.18 -27.64 -14.05
CA SER A 352 14.29 -26.93 -13.43
C SER A 352 15.47 -27.87 -13.18
N LEU A 353 16.68 -27.43 -13.56
CA LEU A 353 17.91 -28.23 -13.54
C LEU A 353 17.78 -29.62 -14.20
N GLY A 354 16.89 -29.74 -15.19
CA GLY A 354 16.69 -30.96 -15.96
C GLY A 354 15.81 -32.02 -15.27
N ALA A 355 15.45 -31.85 -14.00
CA ALA A 355 14.84 -32.93 -13.19
C ALA A 355 13.68 -32.51 -12.27
N PHE A 356 13.54 -31.23 -11.92
CA PHE A 356 12.57 -30.79 -10.91
C PHE A 356 11.38 -30.06 -11.54
N ASP A 357 10.19 -30.60 -11.31
CA ASP A 357 8.92 -30.09 -11.84
C ASP A 357 8.12 -29.45 -10.69
N PHE A 358 7.88 -28.13 -10.79
CA PHE A 358 7.22 -27.34 -9.75
C PHE A 358 5.73 -27.07 -10.03
N ARG A 359 5.17 -27.61 -11.11
CA ARG A 359 3.73 -27.47 -11.42
C ARG A 359 2.87 -28.22 -10.41
N ASN A 360 1.62 -27.81 -10.23
CA ASN A 360 0.73 -28.39 -9.21
C ASN A 360 0.67 -29.94 -9.29
N GLY A 361 0.75 -30.58 -8.12
CA GLY A 361 0.69 -32.04 -7.97
C GLY A 361 1.98 -32.78 -8.34
N LYS A 362 3.06 -32.06 -8.70
CA LYS A 362 4.35 -32.65 -9.07
C LYS A 362 5.30 -32.78 -7.88
N PRO A 363 6.36 -33.61 -7.99
CA PRO A 363 7.25 -33.87 -6.86
C PRO A 363 8.10 -32.68 -6.41
N GLY A 364 8.35 -31.67 -7.25
CA GLY A 364 9.29 -30.59 -6.92
C GLY A 364 10.62 -31.15 -6.42
N LEU A 365 11.07 -30.69 -5.25
CA LEU A 365 12.28 -31.16 -4.57
C LEU A 365 12.09 -32.39 -3.67
N PHE A 366 10.91 -33.01 -3.63
CA PHE A 366 10.60 -34.07 -2.67
C PHE A 366 11.53 -35.28 -2.75
N SER A 367 12.10 -35.58 -3.92
CA SER A 367 13.09 -36.66 -4.09
C SER A 367 14.37 -36.47 -3.27
N LEU A 368 14.63 -35.26 -2.77
CA LEU A 368 15.78 -34.94 -1.92
C LEU A 368 15.51 -35.20 -0.43
N LYS A 369 14.25 -35.43 -0.05
CA LYS A 369 13.84 -35.67 1.34
C LYS A 369 14.60 -36.85 1.95
N GLY A 370 15.18 -36.65 3.13
CA GLY A 370 15.94 -37.68 3.85
C GLY A 370 17.29 -38.06 3.23
N THR A 371 17.71 -37.38 2.15
CA THR A 371 19.03 -37.60 1.55
C THR A 371 20.10 -36.75 2.23
N ALA A 372 21.37 -37.14 2.10
CA ALA A 372 22.49 -36.34 2.61
C ALA A 372 22.60 -34.95 1.95
N ALA A 373 21.95 -34.73 0.79
CA ALA A 373 22.01 -33.47 0.06
C ALA A 373 21.34 -32.31 0.82
N VAL A 374 20.27 -32.58 1.57
CA VAL A 374 19.53 -31.55 2.33
C VAL A 374 20.10 -31.28 3.71
N ALA A 375 21.13 -32.02 4.15
CA ALA A 375 21.70 -31.91 5.48
C ALA A 375 22.17 -30.47 5.80
N GLY A 376 21.67 -29.91 6.90
CA GLY A 376 21.98 -28.54 7.34
C GLY A 376 21.44 -27.45 6.40
N THR A 377 20.41 -27.77 5.63
CA THR A 377 19.59 -26.81 4.88
C THR A 377 18.23 -26.67 5.57
N ALA A 378 17.43 -25.69 5.17
CA ALA A 378 16.04 -25.54 5.58
C ALA A 378 15.16 -26.74 5.15
N LEU A 379 15.57 -27.49 4.12
CA LEU A 379 14.84 -28.66 3.65
C LEU A 379 15.09 -29.91 4.50
N ASP A 380 16.01 -29.82 5.47
CA ASP A 380 16.24 -30.88 6.45
C ASP A 380 15.08 -30.96 7.44
N GLU A 381 14.53 -32.17 7.67
CA GLU A 381 13.47 -32.35 8.65
C GLU A 381 13.94 -32.06 10.07
N ALA A 382 15.25 -32.17 10.34
CA ALA A 382 15.82 -31.76 11.62
C ALA A 382 15.78 -30.24 11.84
N ALA A 383 15.61 -29.43 10.77
CA ALA A 383 15.51 -27.98 10.86
C ALA A 383 14.06 -27.51 11.10
N PHE A 384 13.15 -27.84 10.17
CA PHE A 384 11.78 -27.31 10.17
C PHE A 384 10.70 -28.40 10.06
N GLY A 385 11.05 -29.65 10.38
CA GLY A 385 10.17 -30.80 10.16
C GLY A 385 9.86 -31.00 8.68
N ALA A 386 8.74 -31.65 8.40
CA ALA A 386 8.34 -31.97 7.03
C ALA A 386 7.68 -30.80 6.26
N VAL A 387 7.55 -29.60 6.83
CA VAL A 387 6.71 -28.52 6.27
C VAL A 387 7.10 -28.12 4.85
N LEU A 388 8.39 -28.08 4.54
CA LEU A 388 8.88 -27.67 3.21
C LEU A 388 8.95 -28.82 2.21
N LEU A 389 8.97 -30.08 2.68
CA LEU A 389 8.92 -31.29 1.86
C LEU A 389 7.87 -32.27 2.43
N PRO A 390 6.57 -31.88 2.44
CA PRO A 390 5.55 -32.65 3.14
C PRO A 390 5.23 -33.96 2.42
N ASP A 391 5.08 -33.90 1.09
CA ASP A 391 4.77 -35.02 0.23
C ASP A 391 5.28 -34.78 -1.22
N ASN A 392 5.05 -35.76 -2.10
CA ASN A 392 5.44 -35.69 -3.51
C ASN A 392 4.43 -34.99 -4.42
N LYS A 393 3.51 -34.20 -3.86
CA LYS A 393 2.43 -33.49 -4.57
C LYS A 393 2.34 -32.02 -4.20
N SER A 394 3.17 -31.52 -3.29
CA SER A 394 3.21 -30.13 -2.81
C SER A 394 4.50 -29.43 -3.22
N PRO A 395 4.76 -29.24 -4.53
CA PRO A 395 6.04 -28.74 -5.01
C PRO A 395 6.31 -27.30 -4.56
N ARG A 396 5.25 -26.51 -4.35
CA ARG A 396 5.35 -25.09 -3.96
C ARG A 396 5.49 -24.88 -2.46
N ALA A 397 5.59 -25.96 -1.68
CA ALA A 397 5.90 -25.88 -0.26
C ALA A 397 7.28 -25.25 0.01
N VAL A 398 8.24 -25.41 -0.92
CA VAL A 398 9.61 -24.93 -0.73
C VAL A 398 9.79 -23.44 -0.99
N ASP A 399 8.86 -22.76 -1.66
CA ASP A 399 9.00 -21.33 -2.00
C ASP A 399 7.83 -20.49 -1.51
N LEU A 400 6.58 -20.91 -1.71
CA LEU A 400 5.42 -20.12 -1.30
C LEU A 400 5.16 -20.18 0.22
N LEU A 401 5.31 -21.32 0.89
CA LEU A 401 5.12 -21.37 2.35
C LEU A 401 6.12 -20.49 3.14
N PRO A 402 7.43 -20.45 2.79
CA PRO A 402 8.33 -19.47 3.37
C PRO A 402 7.89 -18.01 3.19
N ILE A 403 7.34 -17.67 2.02
CA ILE A 403 6.89 -16.30 1.75
C ILE A 403 5.66 -15.96 2.61
N PHE A 404 4.67 -16.85 2.68
CA PHE A 404 3.35 -16.55 3.24
C PHE A 404 3.12 -17.01 4.68
N TYR A 405 3.86 -18.00 5.19
CA TYR A 405 3.58 -18.60 6.51
C TYR A 405 4.73 -18.46 7.50
N THR A 406 5.95 -18.79 7.10
CA THR A 406 7.07 -18.92 8.07
C THR A 406 8.00 -17.71 8.07
N GLY A 407 7.97 -16.91 7.02
CA GLY A 407 9.09 -16.04 6.66
C GLY A 407 10.26 -16.83 6.07
N VAL A 408 11.18 -16.14 5.44
CA VAL A 408 12.32 -16.73 4.72
C VAL A 408 13.56 -16.69 5.61
N PRO A 409 14.16 -17.86 5.95
CA PRO A 409 15.36 -17.87 6.77
C PRO A 409 16.59 -17.54 5.92
N ASN A 410 17.62 -16.91 6.51
CA ASN A 410 18.94 -16.83 5.88
C ASN A 410 19.68 -18.16 6.09
N LEU A 411 19.12 -19.20 5.48
CA LEU A 411 19.61 -20.57 5.54
C LEU A 411 19.50 -21.18 4.15
N ARG A 412 20.44 -22.05 3.77
CA ARG A 412 20.40 -22.77 2.49
C ARG A 412 19.05 -23.49 2.35
N PRO A 413 18.35 -23.44 1.21
CA PRO A 413 18.77 -22.84 -0.06
C PRO A 413 18.39 -21.36 -0.22
N TYR A 414 17.78 -20.69 0.75
CA TYR A 414 17.21 -19.34 0.65
C TYR A 414 18.19 -18.16 0.59
N GLN A 415 19.42 -18.44 0.15
CA GLN A 415 20.41 -17.44 -0.22
C GLN A 415 20.41 -17.30 -1.75
N LEU A 416 20.77 -16.12 -2.27
CA LEU A 416 20.82 -15.91 -3.73
C LEU A 416 21.81 -16.87 -4.39
N ALA A 417 21.56 -17.22 -5.64
CA ALA A 417 22.42 -18.10 -6.41
C ALA A 417 23.87 -17.58 -6.58
N THR A 418 24.11 -16.29 -6.38
CA THR A 418 25.44 -15.69 -6.33
C THR A 418 26.32 -16.41 -5.30
N GLY A 419 27.43 -16.99 -5.77
CA GLY A 419 28.37 -17.77 -4.95
C GLY A 419 28.10 -19.26 -4.86
N LYS A 420 26.96 -19.77 -5.37
CA LYS A 420 26.57 -21.18 -5.25
C LYS A 420 27.23 -22.14 -6.26
N ALA A 421 27.96 -21.61 -7.25
CA ALA A 421 28.58 -22.39 -8.33
C ALA A 421 27.63 -23.41 -9.00
N GLY A 422 26.36 -23.04 -9.19
CA GLY A 422 25.35 -23.88 -9.83
C GLY A 422 24.65 -24.90 -8.93
N ASN A 423 25.00 -25.00 -7.63
CA ASN A 423 24.33 -25.87 -6.67
C ASN A 423 23.35 -25.09 -5.78
N PRO A 424 22.01 -25.21 -5.94
CA PRO A 424 21.04 -24.47 -5.13
C PRO A 424 21.13 -24.72 -3.63
N LEU A 425 21.65 -25.88 -3.20
CA LEU A 425 21.81 -26.27 -1.80
C LEU A 425 23.15 -25.82 -1.20
N ALA A 426 24.03 -25.19 -1.99
CA ALA A 426 25.25 -24.56 -1.50
C ALA A 426 24.96 -23.21 -0.83
N ALA A 427 25.92 -22.74 -0.04
CA ALA A 427 25.88 -21.39 0.51
C ALA A 427 25.97 -20.36 -0.63
N GLY A 428 25.10 -19.37 -0.57
CA GLY A 428 25.05 -18.27 -1.53
C GLY A 428 25.10 -16.92 -0.83
N LYS A 429 24.76 -15.85 -1.54
CA LYS A 429 24.72 -14.50 -0.98
C LYS A 429 23.51 -14.32 -0.05
N PRO A 430 23.71 -13.96 1.23
CA PRO A 430 22.62 -13.58 2.12
C PRO A 430 21.92 -12.30 1.64
N PHE A 431 20.58 -12.27 1.65
CA PHE A 431 19.81 -11.10 1.21
C PHE A 431 18.45 -10.93 1.91
N ILE A 432 17.95 -11.96 2.60
CA ILE A 432 16.68 -11.89 3.33
C ILE A 432 16.79 -12.72 4.61
N HIS A 433 16.22 -12.21 5.69
CA HIS A 433 15.98 -12.98 6.90
C HIS A 433 14.79 -12.40 7.67
N ASN A 434 13.58 -12.78 7.29
CA ASN A 434 12.36 -12.43 8.01
C ASN A 434 11.70 -13.67 8.62
N PHE A 435 12.48 -14.72 8.87
CA PHE A 435 11.97 -15.97 9.43
C PHE A 435 11.60 -15.80 10.90
N LEU A 436 10.34 -16.12 11.21
CA LEU A 436 9.87 -16.29 12.57
C LEU A 436 9.24 -17.69 12.63
N PRO A 437 9.73 -18.61 13.47
CA PRO A 437 9.30 -20.01 13.47
C PRO A 437 7.91 -20.22 14.09
N THR A 438 6.92 -19.52 13.55
CA THR A 438 5.48 -19.71 13.78
C THR A 438 4.83 -19.97 12.42
N LEU A 439 3.81 -20.82 12.38
CA LEU A 439 3.12 -21.17 11.15
C LEU A 439 1.78 -20.45 11.11
N GLY A 440 1.66 -19.47 10.22
CA GLY A 440 0.42 -18.73 10.00
C GLY A 440 0.63 -17.48 9.16
N ASP A 441 -0.46 -17.01 8.58
CA ASP A 441 -0.52 -15.81 7.76
C ASP A 441 -0.24 -14.54 8.57
N MET A 442 0.92 -13.92 8.32
CA MET A 442 1.38 -12.69 8.95
C MET A 442 2.40 -11.99 8.04
N LEU A 443 2.41 -10.65 7.99
CA LEU A 443 3.54 -9.92 7.42
C LEU A 443 4.77 -10.14 8.30
N ARG A 444 5.86 -10.61 7.68
CA ARG A 444 7.12 -10.91 8.37
C ARG A 444 8.14 -9.81 8.13
N LEU A 445 8.48 -9.04 9.15
CA LEU A 445 9.38 -7.90 9.04
C LEU A 445 10.63 -8.09 9.90
N ASN A 446 11.80 -8.03 9.27
CA ASN A 446 13.06 -7.83 9.97
C ASN A 446 13.31 -6.33 10.16
N MET A 447 13.17 -5.88 11.41
CA MET A 447 13.34 -4.48 11.79
C MET A 447 14.79 -4.00 11.71
N ALA A 448 15.79 -4.89 11.58
CA ALA A 448 17.20 -4.51 11.40
C ALA A 448 17.52 -4.10 9.95
N VAL A 449 16.68 -4.45 8.98
CA VAL A 449 16.86 -4.03 7.59
C VAL A 449 16.60 -2.52 7.47
N PRO A 450 17.56 -1.72 6.98
CA PRO A 450 17.36 -0.29 6.75
C PRO A 450 16.32 -0.03 5.66
N ALA A 451 15.56 1.05 5.79
CA ALA A 451 14.68 1.52 4.73
C ALA A 451 15.51 1.92 3.50
N THR A 452 15.12 1.46 2.32
CA THR A 452 15.74 1.92 1.06
C THR A 452 15.33 3.38 0.84
N PRO A 453 16.28 4.30 0.58
CA PRO A 453 15.92 5.68 0.25
C PRO A 453 15.03 5.72 -1.00
N ARG A 454 13.90 6.44 -0.92
CA ARG A 454 12.92 6.52 -2.04
C ARG A 454 13.45 7.31 -3.23
N ASN A 455 14.55 8.04 -3.06
CA ASN A 455 15.29 8.73 -4.11
C ASN A 455 16.50 7.95 -4.62
N ASP A 456 16.76 6.73 -4.13
CA ASP A 456 17.79 5.86 -4.67
C ASP A 456 17.42 5.48 -6.12
N PRO A 457 18.34 5.62 -7.11
CA PRO A 457 18.04 5.27 -8.50
C PRO A 457 17.71 3.79 -8.72
N LYS A 458 18.00 2.92 -7.75
CA LYS A 458 17.68 1.49 -7.74
C LYS A 458 16.45 1.15 -6.88
N PHE A 459 15.77 2.14 -6.29
CA PHE A 459 14.48 1.92 -5.62
C PHE A 459 13.45 1.38 -6.62
N SER A 460 12.64 0.41 -6.19
CA SER A 460 11.63 -0.23 -7.02
C SER A 460 10.45 -0.69 -6.17
N SER A 461 9.23 -0.61 -6.71
CA SER A 461 8.02 -1.17 -6.12
C SER A 461 8.00 -2.70 -6.10
N LEU A 462 8.93 -3.37 -6.77
CA LEU A 462 9.03 -4.84 -6.81
C LEU A 462 9.72 -5.46 -5.58
N GLY A 463 10.02 -4.65 -4.55
CA GLY A 463 10.51 -5.13 -3.26
C GLY A 463 11.67 -6.13 -3.39
N ILE A 464 11.53 -7.29 -2.74
CA ILE A 464 12.59 -8.29 -2.71
C ILE A 464 12.93 -8.86 -4.09
N VAL A 465 12.00 -8.87 -5.05
CA VAL A 465 12.27 -9.37 -6.40
C VAL A 465 13.34 -8.49 -7.07
N GLN A 466 13.25 -7.17 -6.90
CA GLN A 466 14.29 -6.25 -7.37
C GLN A 466 15.61 -6.48 -6.63
N ALA A 467 15.58 -6.66 -5.31
CA ALA A 467 16.80 -6.94 -4.55
C ALA A 467 17.49 -8.22 -5.04
N ALA A 468 16.74 -9.28 -5.33
CA ALA A 468 17.26 -10.51 -5.92
C ALA A 468 17.83 -10.28 -7.33
N ALA A 469 17.11 -9.56 -8.20
CA ALA A 469 17.58 -9.25 -9.54
C ALA A 469 18.92 -8.47 -9.51
N LEU A 470 19.03 -7.45 -8.66
CA LEU A 470 20.28 -6.72 -8.44
C LEU A 470 21.38 -7.63 -7.89
N GLY A 471 21.09 -8.46 -6.89
CA GLY A 471 22.03 -9.38 -6.29
C GLY A 471 22.57 -10.46 -7.25
N LEU A 472 21.85 -10.75 -8.33
CA LEU A 472 22.24 -11.72 -9.37
C LEU A 472 22.90 -11.07 -10.59
N THR A 473 22.54 -9.84 -10.94
CA THR A 473 22.89 -9.24 -12.25
C THR A 473 23.76 -8.00 -12.17
N ASP A 474 23.70 -7.25 -11.07
CA ASP A 474 24.45 -6.01 -10.92
C ASP A 474 25.87 -6.29 -10.39
N PRO A 475 26.93 -5.86 -11.10
CA PRO A 475 28.33 -6.05 -10.69
C PRO A 475 28.65 -5.57 -9.26
N ALA A 476 27.90 -4.59 -8.75
CA ALA A 476 28.07 -4.09 -7.38
C ALA A 476 27.72 -5.15 -6.31
N TYR A 477 26.84 -6.11 -6.65
CA TYR A 477 26.28 -7.07 -5.70
C TYR A 477 26.52 -8.53 -6.08
N ASN A 478 26.73 -8.85 -7.36
CA ASN A 478 26.80 -10.24 -7.85
C ASN A 478 28.22 -10.83 -7.93
N THR A 479 29.25 -10.08 -7.56
CA THR A 479 30.67 -10.52 -7.65
C THR A 479 31.15 -11.29 -6.42
N SER A 480 30.39 -11.30 -5.32
CA SER A 480 30.74 -12.05 -4.10
C SER A 480 29.51 -12.53 -3.33
N ALA A 481 29.69 -13.60 -2.54
CA ALA A 481 28.68 -14.12 -1.62
C ALA A 481 28.61 -13.36 -0.28
N ALA A 482 29.39 -12.29 -0.10
CA ALA A 482 29.38 -11.52 1.14
C ALA A 482 28.03 -10.82 1.34
N LEU A 483 27.59 -10.72 2.60
CA LEU A 483 26.42 -9.93 2.98
C LEU A 483 26.67 -8.47 2.61
N GLN A 484 25.71 -7.86 1.91
CA GLN A 484 25.67 -6.45 1.56
C GLN A 484 24.23 -5.96 1.70
N PHE A 485 24.06 -4.67 1.98
CA PHE A 485 22.76 -4.03 1.79
C PHE A 485 22.51 -3.87 0.28
N ILE A 486 21.51 -4.56 -0.23
CA ILE A 486 21.02 -4.44 -1.59
C ILE A 486 19.73 -3.61 -1.54
N PRO A 487 19.57 -2.57 -2.37
CA PRO A 487 18.33 -1.79 -2.40
C PRO A 487 17.09 -2.68 -2.55
N ASN A 488 16.03 -2.31 -1.82
CA ASN A 488 14.73 -2.97 -1.73
C ASN A 488 14.67 -4.26 -0.88
N MET A 489 15.70 -4.55 -0.08
CA MET A 489 15.62 -5.59 0.98
C MET A 489 14.55 -5.28 2.04
N ASP A 490 14.09 -4.04 2.15
CA ASP A 490 13.00 -3.57 3.03
C ASP A 490 11.60 -3.66 2.40
N GLY A 491 11.50 -4.19 1.18
CA GLY A 491 10.22 -4.37 0.50
C GLY A 491 9.63 -5.77 0.68
N PHE A 492 8.39 -5.92 0.26
CA PHE A 492 7.64 -7.18 0.35
C PHE A 492 8.43 -8.38 -0.21
N PRO A 493 8.45 -9.54 0.51
CA PRO A 493 7.69 -9.87 1.71
C PRO A 493 8.40 -9.57 3.05
N ASN A 494 9.49 -8.80 3.06
CA ASN A 494 10.11 -8.34 4.32
C ASN A 494 9.33 -7.15 4.88
N GLY A 495 8.16 -7.44 5.45
CA GLY A 495 7.10 -6.47 5.68
C GLY A 495 6.37 -6.13 4.38
N ARG A 496 5.72 -4.97 4.33
CA ARG A 496 5.07 -4.42 3.14
C ARG A 496 5.10 -2.90 3.22
N ARG A 497 5.71 -2.26 2.23
CA ARG A 497 5.72 -0.80 2.05
C ARG A 497 4.43 -0.36 1.33
N LEU A 498 4.05 0.90 1.47
CA LEU A 498 2.90 1.47 0.73
C LEU A 498 3.15 1.44 -0.79
N GLU A 499 4.42 1.54 -1.18
CA GLU A 499 4.86 1.58 -2.58
C GLU A 499 4.96 0.20 -3.25
N ASP A 500 4.81 -0.90 -2.50
CA ASP A 500 5.02 -2.25 -3.04
C ASP A 500 3.89 -2.67 -4.00
N ASP A 501 4.25 -3.04 -5.23
CA ASP A 501 3.33 -3.65 -6.20
C ASP A 501 3.18 -5.14 -5.88
N VAL A 502 2.48 -5.41 -4.79
CA VAL A 502 2.29 -6.77 -4.25
C VAL A 502 1.58 -7.68 -5.25
N THR A 503 0.65 -7.15 -6.06
CA THR A 503 -0.03 -7.92 -7.11
C THR A 503 0.97 -8.46 -8.13
N THR A 504 1.85 -7.61 -8.66
CA THR A 504 2.89 -8.07 -9.60
C THR A 504 3.88 -9.02 -8.91
N ILE A 505 4.37 -8.68 -7.71
CA ILE A 505 5.35 -9.50 -6.99
C ILE A 505 4.82 -10.91 -6.76
N GLU A 506 3.57 -11.05 -6.31
CA GLU A 506 2.98 -12.35 -6.00
C GLU A 506 2.68 -13.17 -7.25
N LEU A 507 2.21 -12.54 -8.33
CA LEU A 507 2.05 -13.22 -9.63
C LEU A 507 3.38 -13.77 -10.13
N GLN A 508 4.47 -13.00 -10.00
CA GLN A 508 5.82 -13.46 -10.32
C GLN A 508 6.28 -14.57 -9.36
N ALA A 509 5.96 -14.49 -8.06
CA ALA A 509 6.27 -15.52 -7.08
C ALA A 509 5.57 -16.84 -7.42
N VAL A 510 4.26 -16.81 -7.74
CA VAL A 510 3.52 -17.98 -8.23
C VAL A 510 4.10 -18.48 -9.56
N ALA A 511 4.63 -17.62 -10.43
CA ALA A 511 5.36 -18.05 -11.62
C ALA A 511 6.75 -18.64 -11.32
N GLY A 512 7.26 -18.57 -10.08
CA GLY A 512 8.48 -19.24 -9.65
C GLY A 512 9.74 -18.38 -9.62
N VAL A 513 9.64 -17.04 -9.59
CA VAL A 513 10.85 -16.18 -9.47
C VAL A 513 11.62 -16.41 -8.18
N ALA A 514 10.94 -16.81 -7.09
CA ALA A 514 11.58 -17.16 -5.84
C ALA A 514 12.50 -18.39 -5.97
N LEU A 515 12.08 -19.39 -6.76
CA LEU A 515 12.89 -20.57 -7.11
C LEU A 515 14.12 -20.15 -7.94
N ALA A 516 13.91 -19.30 -8.95
CA ALA A 516 15.01 -18.79 -9.77
C ALA A 516 16.04 -18.02 -8.92
N ALA A 517 15.59 -17.18 -7.98
CA ALA A 517 16.49 -16.41 -7.11
C ALA A 517 17.51 -17.29 -6.35
N ILE A 518 17.11 -18.51 -5.97
CA ILE A 518 17.93 -19.45 -5.20
C ILE A 518 18.70 -20.45 -6.07
N GLY A 519 18.61 -20.36 -7.39
CA GLY A 519 19.34 -21.19 -8.35
C GLY A 519 18.54 -22.34 -8.98
N LEU A 520 17.24 -22.40 -8.76
CA LEU A 520 16.32 -23.32 -9.44
C LEU A 520 15.77 -22.62 -10.68
N TRP A 521 16.59 -22.62 -11.73
CA TRP A 521 16.36 -21.85 -12.95
C TRP A 521 15.17 -22.32 -13.77
N TYR A 522 14.68 -21.44 -14.64
CA TYR A 522 13.66 -21.76 -15.64
C TYR A 522 14.16 -22.76 -16.68
N ASP A 523 13.20 -23.43 -17.33
CA ASP A 523 13.42 -24.61 -18.17
C ASP A 523 14.33 -24.36 -19.40
N ASP A 524 14.50 -23.11 -19.80
CA ASP A 524 15.36 -22.68 -20.91
C ASP A 524 16.82 -22.39 -20.48
N PHE A 525 17.12 -22.49 -19.18
CA PHE A 525 18.49 -22.38 -18.70
C PHE A 525 19.31 -23.62 -19.06
N THR A 526 20.49 -23.38 -19.63
CA THR A 526 21.44 -24.44 -20.00
C THR A 526 22.78 -24.21 -19.29
N THR A 527 23.50 -23.15 -19.69
CA THR A 527 24.77 -22.72 -19.09
C THR A 527 24.91 -21.20 -19.24
N GLY A 528 25.79 -20.58 -18.45
CA GLY A 528 26.07 -19.15 -18.56
C GLY A 528 25.12 -18.28 -17.73
N SER A 529 24.55 -17.23 -18.34
CA SER A 529 23.70 -16.27 -17.64
C SER A 529 22.39 -16.93 -17.17
N PRO A 530 22.00 -16.76 -15.89
CA PRO A 530 20.70 -17.22 -15.40
C PRO A 530 19.52 -16.38 -15.91
N VAL A 531 19.78 -15.23 -16.53
CA VAL A 531 18.78 -14.31 -17.08
C VAL A 531 18.34 -14.80 -18.46
N THR A 532 17.59 -15.90 -18.47
CA THR A 532 17.07 -16.53 -19.69
C THR A 532 15.83 -15.80 -20.23
N PRO A 533 15.45 -15.99 -21.50
CA PRO A 533 14.22 -15.43 -22.05
C PRO A 533 12.96 -15.71 -21.22
N ASN A 534 12.82 -16.90 -20.63
CA ASN A 534 11.68 -17.20 -19.75
C ASN A 534 11.73 -16.37 -18.46
N LEU A 535 12.89 -16.26 -17.81
CA LEU A 535 13.02 -15.41 -16.62
C LEU A 535 12.74 -13.94 -16.95
N VAL A 536 13.24 -13.45 -18.09
CA VAL A 536 12.96 -12.08 -18.56
C VAL A 536 11.48 -11.90 -18.81
N SER A 537 10.79 -12.89 -19.40
CA SER A 537 9.34 -12.85 -19.64
C SER A 537 8.56 -12.67 -18.33
N VAL A 538 8.91 -13.46 -17.30
CA VAL A 538 8.28 -13.38 -15.99
C VAL A 538 8.60 -12.04 -15.30
N LEU A 539 9.87 -11.63 -15.26
CA LEU A 539 10.27 -10.36 -14.62
C LEU A 539 9.71 -9.12 -15.33
N SER A 540 9.44 -9.21 -16.64
CA SER A 540 8.86 -8.11 -17.42
C SER A 540 7.33 -8.01 -17.27
N PHE A 541 6.68 -9.03 -16.70
CA PHE A 541 5.25 -8.98 -16.44
C PHE A 541 4.94 -7.94 -15.35
N ASN A 542 3.87 -7.16 -15.55
CA ASN A 542 3.23 -6.36 -14.52
C ASN A 542 1.71 -6.49 -14.61
N ALA A 543 1.04 -6.27 -13.48
CA ALA A 543 -0.42 -6.31 -13.36
C ALA A 543 -1.14 -5.08 -13.97
N GLY A 544 -0.43 -4.22 -14.70
CA GLY A 544 -0.95 -3.02 -15.35
C GLY A 544 -0.88 -1.77 -14.47
N VAL A 545 -1.45 -1.81 -13.27
CA VAL A 545 -1.39 -0.72 -12.27
C VAL A 545 -0.24 -1.01 -11.32
N THR A 546 0.82 -0.21 -11.38
CA THR A 546 2.08 -0.48 -10.64
C THR A 546 2.38 0.56 -9.56
N LYS A 547 1.45 1.49 -9.31
CA LYS A 547 1.51 2.52 -8.28
C LYS A 547 0.11 3.06 -8.00
N ASN A 548 -0.05 3.63 -6.81
CA ASN A 548 -1.22 4.38 -6.38
C ASN A 548 -1.47 5.62 -7.26
N ASP A 549 -2.72 6.09 -7.30
CA ASP A 549 -3.19 7.19 -8.14
C ASP A 549 -2.81 8.59 -7.62
N THR A 550 -2.30 8.66 -6.39
CA THR A 550 -1.71 9.84 -5.74
C THR A 550 -0.33 9.54 -5.14
N THR A 551 0.25 10.50 -4.44
CA THR A 551 1.55 10.36 -3.78
C THR A 551 1.39 10.05 -2.29
N PHE A 552 2.32 9.27 -1.75
CA PHE A 552 2.45 9.07 -0.30
C PHE A 552 3.15 10.26 0.37
N LYS A 553 2.88 10.48 1.65
CA LYS A 553 3.50 11.53 2.47
C LYS A 553 4.90 11.08 2.92
N ALA A 554 5.82 12.03 3.05
CA ALA A 554 7.19 11.77 3.51
C ALA A 554 7.33 11.60 5.03
N ALA A 555 6.23 11.77 5.78
CA ALA A 555 6.20 11.68 7.23
C ALA A 555 4.90 11.01 7.69
N PHE A 556 4.91 10.50 8.93
CA PHE A 556 3.76 9.87 9.57
C PHE A 556 2.48 10.72 9.42
N PRO A 557 1.34 10.14 8.96
CA PRO A 557 1.05 8.70 8.85
C PRO A 557 1.46 8.03 7.51
N PHE A 558 2.22 8.70 6.65
CA PHE A 558 2.70 8.24 5.32
C PHE A 558 1.60 8.03 4.26
N VAL A 559 0.38 7.67 4.65
CA VAL A 559 -0.81 7.65 3.77
C VAL A 559 -1.27 9.06 3.40
N GLN A 560 -1.88 9.21 2.21
CA GLN A 560 -2.35 10.49 1.70
C GLN A 560 -3.70 10.88 2.32
N ASN A 561 -3.98 12.18 2.36
CA ASN A 561 -5.29 12.70 2.74
C ASN A 561 -6.39 12.09 1.85
N PRO A 562 -7.58 11.85 2.41
CA PRO A 562 -8.70 11.33 1.66
C PRO A 562 -9.11 12.31 0.56
N TRP A 563 -9.48 11.75 -0.57
CA TRP A 563 -10.15 12.44 -1.65
C TRP A 563 -11.37 13.17 -1.13
N ARG A 564 -11.59 14.34 -1.73
CA ARG A 564 -12.64 15.26 -1.33
C ARG A 564 -13.93 14.97 -2.09
N GLY A 565 -15.06 15.04 -1.40
CA GLY A 565 -16.40 14.90 -1.99
C GLY A 565 -16.86 16.00 -2.94
N PHE A 566 -16.00 16.98 -3.23
CA PHE A 566 -16.29 18.16 -4.00
C PHE A 566 -15.29 18.29 -5.17
N ILE A 567 -15.82 18.43 -6.39
CA ILE A 567 -15.05 18.62 -7.63
C ILE A 567 -15.54 19.91 -8.31
N GLY A 568 -14.70 20.95 -8.42
CA GLY A 568 -15.05 22.20 -9.13
C GLY A 568 -14.18 23.44 -8.81
N ASN A 569 -14.21 24.44 -9.71
CA ASN A 569 -13.33 25.63 -9.69
C ASN A 569 -13.72 26.76 -8.72
N SER A 570 -14.75 26.63 -7.89
CA SER A 570 -14.94 27.54 -6.74
C SER A 570 -16.08 27.15 -5.79
N TYR A 571 -15.83 27.40 -4.50
CA TYR A 571 -16.83 27.86 -3.55
C TYR A 571 -16.74 29.40 -3.54
N SER A 572 -17.80 30.14 -3.92
CA SER A 572 -17.82 31.60 -3.75
C SER A 572 -18.25 32.00 -2.33
N GLY A 573 -17.28 32.50 -1.55
CA GLY A 573 -17.43 33.53 -0.48
C GLY A 573 -16.90 33.17 0.93
N PRO A 574 -16.39 34.13 1.76
CA PRO A 574 -15.96 35.52 1.49
C PRO A 574 -14.43 35.67 1.42
N ASP A 575 -13.95 36.84 0.98
CA ASP A 575 -12.53 37.19 0.80
C ASP A 575 -11.67 36.95 2.06
N VAL A 576 -10.49 36.35 1.87
CA VAL A 576 -9.53 36.05 2.94
C VAL A 576 -8.37 37.04 2.94
N VAL A 577 -8.20 37.64 4.11
CA VAL A 577 -7.06 38.45 4.55
C VAL A 577 -5.76 37.63 4.47
N THR A 578 -4.77 38.23 3.82
CA THR A 578 -3.42 37.71 3.59
C THR A 578 -2.60 37.59 4.88
N SER A 579 -2.08 36.41 5.17
CA SER A 579 -0.77 36.25 5.83
C SER A 579 -0.08 34.98 5.32
N VAL A 580 1.20 35.11 4.99
CA VAL A 580 2.02 34.27 4.11
C VAL A 580 3.11 33.56 4.93
N GLU A 581 3.53 32.38 4.44
CA GLU A 581 4.84 31.68 4.57
C GLU A 581 4.72 30.21 5.10
N PRO A 582 5.64 29.27 4.74
CA PRO A 582 5.78 28.66 3.40
C PRO A 582 5.91 27.11 3.47
N GLY A 583 5.45 26.41 2.43
CA GLY A 583 5.67 24.96 2.26
C GLY A 583 6.83 24.66 1.32
N LEU A 584 7.73 23.76 1.74
CA LEU A 584 8.92 23.30 1.01
C LEU A 584 8.56 22.55 -0.29
N GLY A 585 9.38 22.79 -1.32
CA GLY A 585 9.09 22.47 -2.70
C GLY A 585 9.17 21.00 -3.12
N LEU A 586 8.37 20.68 -4.13
CA LEU A 586 8.75 19.84 -5.27
C LEU A 586 8.07 20.41 -6.54
N ALA A 587 8.90 21.07 -7.35
CA ALA A 587 8.82 21.29 -8.80
C ALA A 587 7.43 21.52 -9.46
N GLY A 588 6.88 22.73 -9.30
CA GLY A 588 6.16 23.40 -10.40
C GLY A 588 7.15 24.24 -11.23
N PRO A 589 6.86 24.58 -12.51
CA PRO A 589 7.76 25.42 -13.30
C PRO A 589 7.91 26.79 -12.62
N GLU A 590 9.12 27.07 -12.16
CA GLU A 590 9.51 28.28 -11.45
C GLU A 590 9.51 29.47 -12.42
N VAL A 591 8.34 30.09 -12.60
CA VAL A 591 8.21 31.42 -13.20
C VAL A 591 7.36 32.29 -12.29
N LEU A 592 8.02 32.89 -11.29
CA LEU A 592 7.38 33.85 -10.39
C LEU A 592 7.48 35.25 -11.02
N LEU A 593 6.44 35.70 -11.71
CA LEU A 593 6.31 37.11 -12.07
C LEU A 593 5.85 37.87 -10.82
N SER A 594 6.64 38.84 -10.37
CA SER A 594 6.30 39.77 -9.30
C SER A 594 6.42 41.20 -9.82
N ALA A 595 5.68 42.13 -9.22
CA ALA A 595 5.73 43.53 -9.60
C ALA A 595 5.81 44.42 -8.36
N ALA A 596 6.77 45.33 -8.34
CA ALA A 596 6.99 46.26 -7.23
C ALA A 596 7.49 47.63 -7.74
N PRO A 597 7.02 48.74 -7.15
CA PRO A 597 5.93 48.81 -6.16
C PRO A 597 4.57 48.46 -6.79
N ASN A 598 3.64 47.91 -6.01
CA ASN A 598 2.26 47.67 -6.45
C ASN A 598 1.33 47.83 -5.23
N PRO A 599 0.50 48.89 -5.14
CA PRO A 599 0.19 49.86 -6.20
C PRO A 599 1.37 50.72 -6.67
N PHE A 600 1.29 51.23 -7.90
CA PHE A 600 2.33 52.07 -8.53
C PHE A 600 1.74 53.38 -9.08
N GLN A 601 2.56 54.43 -9.18
CA GLN A 601 2.14 55.72 -9.76
C GLN A 601 2.69 55.90 -11.19
N ASN A 602 4.02 55.96 -11.32
CA ASN A 602 4.67 56.33 -12.58
C ASN A 602 5.40 55.17 -13.27
N SER A 603 5.87 54.19 -12.51
CA SER A 603 6.63 53.05 -13.02
C SER A 603 6.47 51.86 -12.10
N ILE A 604 6.65 50.67 -12.66
CA ILE A 604 6.61 49.41 -11.93
C ILE A 604 7.67 48.46 -12.47
N GLY A 605 8.41 47.85 -11.56
CA GLY A 605 9.42 46.85 -11.89
C GLY A 605 8.82 45.46 -11.86
N PHE A 606 8.88 44.75 -12.98
CA PHE A 606 8.60 43.32 -13.04
C PHE A 606 9.88 42.53 -12.79
N ARG A 607 9.83 41.60 -11.85
CA ARG A 607 10.89 40.61 -11.62
C ARG A 607 10.33 39.23 -11.94
N TYR A 608 11.04 38.49 -12.79
CA TYR A 608 10.67 37.12 -13.17
C TYR A 608 11.89 36.20 -13.21
N LYS A 609 11.68 34.91 -12.96
CA LYS A 609 12.72 33.87 -13.07
C LYS A 609 12.38 32.93 -14.22
N LEU A 610 13.37 32.55 -15.01
CA LEU A 610 13.25 31.55 -16.06
C LEU A 610 14.05 30.31 -15.66
N ALA A 611 13.40 29.15 -15.69
CA ALA A 611 14.04 27.86 -15.44
C ALA A 611 14.98 27.43 -16.59
N GLN A 612 14.68 27.87 -17.82
CA GLN A 612 15.43 27.58 -19.03
C GLN A 612 15.35 28.74 -20.02
N ARG A 613 16.23 28.76 -21.02
CA ARG A 613 16.23 29.78 -22.08
C ARG A 613 14.89 29.79 -22.82
N GLY A 614 14.30 30.97 -23.02
CA GLY A 614 13.01 31.12 -23.73
C GLY A 614 12.70 32.56 -24.11
N THR A 615 11.73 32.76 -25.01
CA THR A 615 11.30 34.07 -25.49
C THR A 615 10.25 34.66 -24.55
N VAL A 616 10.56 35.78 -23.91
CA VAL A 616 9.71 36.38 -22.87
C VAL A 616 8.92 37.58 -23.40
N LEU A 617 7.62 37.58 -23.06
CA LEU A 617 6.67 38.67 -23.25
C LEU A 617 5.87 38.87 -21.96
N ILE A 618 5.72 40.11 -21.49
CA ILE A 618 4.73 40.44 -20.44
C ILE A 618 3.62 41.25 -21.09
N ARG A 619 2.42 40.70 -21.11
CA ARG A 619 1.22 41.35 -21.66
C ARG A 619 0.44 42.03 -20.54
N ILE A 620 0.13 43.31 -20.73
CA ILE A 620 -0.75 44.07 -19.86
C ILE A 620 -2.14 44.09 -20.50
N ALA A 621 -3.17 43.75 -19.74
CA ALA A 621 -4.56 43.75 -20.20
C ALA A 621 -5.49 44.40 -19.16
N ASP A 622 -6.61 44.95 -19.61
CA ASP A 622 -7.68 45.37 -18.71
C ASP A 622 -8.44 44.17 -18.12
N LEU A 623 -9.39 44.41 -17.23
CA LEU A 623 -10.18 43.35 -16.60
C LEU A 623 -11.13 42.62 -17.55
N THR A 624 -11.37 43.17 -18.73
CA THR A 624 -12.13 42.51 -19.80
C THR A 624 -11.25 41.62 -20.68
N GLY A 625 -9.93 41.63 -20.46
CA GLY A 625 -8.94 40.84 -21.19
C GLY A 625 -8.42 41.53 -22.46
N ARG A 626 -8.79 42.80 -22.72
CA ARG A 626 -8.26 43.57 -23.84
C ARG A 626 -6.83 43.99 -23.54
N THR A 627 -5.90 43.68 -24.46
CA THR A 627 -4.49 44.07 -24.34
C THR A 627 -4.36 45.59 -24.35
N ILE A 628 -3.67 46.12 -23.34
CA ILE A 628 -3.33 47.52 -23.17
C ILE A 628 -1.89 47.77 -23.64
N ASP A 629 -0.96 46.89 -23.29
CA ASP A 629 0.46 47.03 -23.65
C ASP A 629 1.19 45.68 -23.66
N GLU A 630 2.36 45.62 -24.29
CA GLU A 630 3.19 44.42 -24.40
C GLU A 630 4.68 44.73 -24.22
N ILE A 631 5.25 44.22 -23.13
CA ILE A 631 6.67 44.37 -22.80
C ILE A 631 7.42 43.17 -23.36
N ARG A 632 7.97 43.33 -24.57
CA ARG A 632 8.74 42.30 -25.26
C ARG A 632 10.17 42.29 -24.76
N GLN A 633 10.57 41.20 -24.11
CA GLN A 633 11.92 41.00 -23.59
C GLN A 633 12.81 40.17 -24.54
N GLY A 634 12.22 39.53 -25.54
CA GLY A 634 12.94 38.67 -26.48
C GLY A 634 13.45 37.40 -25.82
N VAL A 635 14.44 36.74 -26.44
CA VAL A 635 15.06 35.53 -25.88
C VAL A 635 15.90 35.89 -24.66
N LYS A 636 15.64 35.20 -23.55
CA LYS A 636 16.36 35.35 -22.28
C LYS A 636 16.89 33.99 -21.84
N GLU A 637 18.09 33.97 -21.28
CA GLU A 637 18.70 32.77 -20.70
C GLU A 637 18.05 32.40 -19.35
N ALA A 638 18.29 31.18 -18.88
CA ALA A 638 17.86 30.75 -17.56
C ALA A 638 18.42 31.68 -16.47
N GLY A 639 17.60 32.07 -15.50
CA GLY A 639 17.98 33.00 -14.44
C GLY A 639 16.90 34.00 -14.06
N THR A 640 17.22 34.91 -13.13
CA THR A 640 16.32 35.99 -12.70
C THR A 640 16.56 37.23 -13.54
N HIS A 641 15.48 37.82 -14.02
CA HIS A 641 15.48 39.03 -14.84
C HIS A 641 14.55 40.07 -14.24
N THR A 642 14.86 41.32 -14.49
CA THR A 642 14.02 42.46 -14.10
C THR A 642 13.81 43.38 -15.28
N VAL A 643 12.59 43.86 -15.45
CA VAL A 643 12.24 44.89 -16.44
C VAL A 643 11.40 45.96 -15.77
N GLN A 644 11.76 47.22 -16.03
CA GLN A 644 10.94 48.37 -15.63
C GLN A 644 9.92 48.68 -16.71
N TRP A 645 8.68 48.93 -16.31
CA TRP A 645 7.61 49.34 -17.20
C TRP A 645 7.06 50.69 -16.75
N ASN A 646 6.98 51.62 -17.70
CA ASN A 646 6.40 52.93 -17.52
C ASN A 646 5.10 52.97 -18.32
N PRO A 647 3.93 52.91 -17.69
CA PRO A 647 2.63 52.74 -18.35
C PRO A 647 2.15 54.00 -19.09
N GLY A 648 2.96 55.07 -19.15
CA GLY A 648 2.60 56.37 -19.70
C GLY A 648 1.23 56.86 -19.20
N ALA A 649 0.33 57.13 -20.15
CA ALA A 649 -1.02 57.65 -19.93
C ALA A 649 -2.07 56.61 -19.48
N LEU A 650 -1.67 55.43 -18.98
CA LEU A 650 -2.62 54.46 -18.42
C LEU A 650 -3.50 55.13 -17.35
N PRO A 651 -4.84 55.01 -17.41
CA PRO A 651 -5.72 55.53 -16.38
C PRO A 651 -5.45 54.91 -15.00
N GLN A 652 -5.79 55.62 -13.93
CA GLN A 652 -5.85 55.05 -12.58
C GLN A 652 -6.84 53.88 -12.56
N GLY A 653 -6.50 52.81 -11.85
CA GLY A 653 -7.34 51.63 -11.75
C GLY A 653 -6.58 50.32 -11.94
N LEU A 654 -7.32 49.29 -12.31
CA LEU A 654 -6.84 47.91 -12.27
C LEU A 654 -6.51 47.36 -13.65
N CYS A 655 -5.35 46.73 -13.77
CA CYS A 655 -4.98 45.94 -14.94
C CYS A 655 -4.30 44.63 -14.51
N LEU A 656 -4.14 43.72 -15.47
CA LEU A 656 -3.51 42.41 -15.28
C LEU A 656 -2.23 42.34 -16.11
N ALA A 657 -1.13 41.92 -15.50
CA ALA A 657 0.08 41.57 -16.21
C ALA A 657 0.22 40.05 -16.30
N THR A 658 0.26 39.52 -17.52
CA THR A 658 0.44 38.09 -17.79
C THR A 658 1.80 37.87 -18.43
N MET A 659 2.61 36.98 -17.85
CA MET A 659 3.86 36.56 -18.48
C MET A 659 3.62 35.40 -19.44
N LEU A 660 4.20 35.51 -20.62
CA LEU A 660 4.27 34.48 -21.63
C LEU A 660 5.75 34.13 -21.89
N VAL A 661 6.04 32.83 -21.96
CA VAL A 661 7.34 32.31 -22.41
C VAL A 661 7.09 31.36 -23.57
N ASP A 662 7.71 31.63 -24.72
CA ASP A 662 7.47 30.89 -25.97
C ASP A 662 5.97 30.73 -26.26
N GLU A 663 5.24 31.84 -26.14
CA GLU A 663 3.79 31.98 -26.36
C GLU A 663 2.87 31.22 -25.38
N ARG A 664 3.43 30.45 -24.43
CA ARG A 664 2.66 29.81 -23.36
C ARG A 664 2.47 30.77 -22.18
N LYS A 665 1.26 30.83 -21.62
CA LYS A 665 0.94 31.64 -20.43
C LYS A 665 1.42 30.92 -19.17
N PHE A 666 2.09 31.64 -18.27
CA PHE A 666 2.60 31.07 -17.02
C PHE A 666 1.91 31.64 -15.79
N ASN A 667 1.98 32.96 -15.61
CA ASN A 667 1.49 33.62 -14.40
C ASN A 667 0.86 34.97 -14.74
N THR A 668 -0.21 35.32 -14.03
CA THR A 668 -0.93 36.58 -14.16
C THR A 668 -0.99 37.26 -12.79
N ILE A 669 -0.50 38.50 -12.72
CA ILE A 669 -0.56 39.31 -11.50
C ILE A 669 -1.45 40.53 -11.71
N LYS A 670 -2.13 40.91 -10.64
CA LYS A 670 -2.98 42.10 -10.57
C LYS A 670 -2.11 43.33 -10.31
N LEU A 671 -2.30 44.39 -11.11
CA LEU A 671 -1.62 45.67 -10.96
C LEU A 671 -2.62 46.76 -10.61
N VAL A 672 -2.24 47.64 -9.69
CA VAL A 672 -3.04 48.78 -9.26
C VAL A 672 -2.28 50.06 -9.58
N LYS A 673 -2.76 50.85 -10.54
CA LYS A 673 -2.22 52.19 -10.80
C LYS A 673 -2.95 53.22 -9.95
N ASN A 674 -2.22 53.88 -9.07
CA ASN A 674 -2.70 54.96 -8.20
C ASN A 674 -2.61 56.32 -8.85
#